data_AF-A0A444UJW5-F1
#
_entry.id   AF-A0A444UJW5-F1
#
_cell.length_a   1.000
_cell.length_b   1.000
_cell.length_c   1.000
_cell.angle_alpha   90.00
_cell.angle_beta   90.00
_cell.angle_gamma   90.00
#
_symmetry.space_group_name_H-M   'P 1'
#
loop_
_entity.id
_entity.type
_entity.pdbx_description
1 polymer ?
#
loop_
_entity_poly.entity_id
_entity_poly.type
_entity_poly.pdbx_seq_one_letter_code
_entity_poly.pdbx_strand_id
1 'polypeptide(L)'
;MVLNNEDCVHEDANVGIPELCPNLPFFHQSGYLLLIAVMLVARTYCDVWMIQNGTLIESAIIGRTTKDFKTYLFNFIAAMPLISLINNFLKLGLNELKLRFRVRLTKHLYDEYLKGYTYYKMGNLDNRIANADQLLTQDVERFCNSVVDLYSNLSKGPASMMAYLIVSGLFLTRLRRPIGKMTVTEQRYEGEYRYVNSRLITNSEEIAFYNGNMREKQTIHTTFKRLVDHLHNFIFFRFSMGFVDSLIAKYLATVVGYLVVSRPFLNLAHPRHLNSTHSELLEDYYQSGRMLLRLSQALGRIVLAGREMTRLSGFTTRITELMQVLKELNSGKYERTMVSQHDKGQEGLKTFSLAAGSGEIIIADKIIKFDHTPLATPNGDVLIQDLSFEVKSGANVLVCGPNGCGKSSLFRVLGELWPLFGGRLTKPERGKLFYVPQRPYMTLGTLRDQVIYPDTYEDQKRKGISDQVLQEYLDNVQLGHILDREGSWDVVQDWMDVLSGGEKQRMAVGISLFTVSHRKSLWKHHEVILFFMRDHVSLSQYIVSASLRFIAIGDWGGIPTPPFFTDVGKATAADMARVAHNMGLNFVLSLGDHFYYHGVTDIEDLRFKATYETVFADPSLVNIPWYAVAGNHDHMGNVSAQVAYSKISARWNFPDLYYDLKYKIPNSNVTVSVLMIDTVLLCGNTNHEVHPKGPEDAAVAAKHFQWIQEKLESSRSEFLIVAGHYPVWSIGHHGPTHCLVEQLRPLLKKYNVTVYLSGHDHSLQFIQEDEGLAYVVSGSGNFVDWSTEHKNSFPEAWLRFYNADISTLGGFAYLELTQEKMFITYFQPHGECVYKTVLPKRKL
;
A
#
# COMPACT_ATOMS: atom_id res chain seq x y z
N MET A 1 15.85 42.04 27.48
CA MET A 1 17.28 42.29 27.71
C MET A 1 18.03 41.45 26.68
N VAL A 2 18.52 42.13 25.64
CA VAL A 2 19.38 41.58 24.60
C VAL A 2 20.75 41.38 25.24
N LEU A 3 21.30 40.17 25.17
CA LEU A 3 22.72 39.94 25.45
C LEU A 3 23.27 38.99 24.39
N ASN A 4 24.08 39.57 23.52
CA ASN A 4 25.09 38.93 22.70
C ASN A 4 25.91 37.93 23.54
N ASN A 5 26.18 36.77 22.97
CA ASN A 5 27.49 36.14 23.11
C ASN A 5 27.68 35.20 21.92
N GLU A 6 28.73 35.51 21.18
CA GLU A 6 29.32 34.79 20.07
C GLU A 6 29.69 33.37 20.51
N ASP A 7 29.28 32.40 19.69
CA ASP A 7 29.99 31.18 19.28
C ASP A 7 28.98 30.05 19.06
N CYS A 8 28.84 29.68 17.78
CA CYS A 8 28.09 28.54 17.23
C CYS A 8 26.55 28.59 17.26
N VAL A 9 25.92 29.41 16.41
CA VAL A 9 24.76 29.03 15.56
C VAL A 9 24.72 30.02 14.38
N HIS A 10 24.60 29.50 13.16
CA HIS A 10 24.37 30.30 11.94
C HIS A 10 23.25 31.33 12.11
N GLU A 11 23.51 32.55 11.62
CA GLU A 11 22.54 33.63 11.42
C GLU A 11 21.33 33.12 10.64
N ASP A 12 20.11 33.23 11.23
CA ASP A 12 18.81 33.35 10.54
C ASP A 12 17.59 33.18 11.49
N ALA A 13 17.78 32.98 12.80
CA ALA A 13 16.67 32.86 13.75
C ALA A 13 16.27 34.20 14.41
N ASN A 14 15.85 35.19 13.62
CA ASN A 14 15.21 36.41 14.12
C ASN A 14 13.72 36.45 13.71
N VAL A 15 12.99 35.38 14.00
CA VAL A 15 11.56 35.27 13.74
C VAL A 15 10.79 35.67 15.00
N GLY A 16 10.19 36.85 14.99
CA GLY A 16 9.30 37.28 16.07
C GLY A 16 8.01 36.47 16.11
N ILE A 17 7.37 36.40 17.28
CA ILE A 17 6.02 35.84 17.48
C ILE A 17 4.98 36.30 16.40
N PRO A 18 5.07 37.50 15.78
CA PRO A 18 4.16 37.89 14.69
C PRO A 18 4.27 37.05 13.39
N GLU A 19 5.42 36.43 13.10
CA GLU A 19 5.60 35.62 11.88
C GLU A 19 5.01 34.21 11.98
N LEU A 20 4.70 33.75 13.20
CA LEU A 20 4.03 32.45 13.44
C LEU A 20 2.53 32.45 13.13
N CYS A 21 1.93 33.59 12.75
CA CYS A 21 0.51 33.70 12.40
C CYS A 21 0.29 34.71 11.25
N PRO A 22 0.39 34.30 9.97
CA PRO A 22 0.04 35.19 8.87
C PRO A 22 -1.48 35.47 8.91
N ASN A 23 -1.88 36.72 8.66
CA ASN A 23 -3.26 37.21 8.45
C ASN A 23 -4.20 37.30 9.67
N LEU A 24 -4.00 38.22 10.62
CA LEU A 24 -5.01 38.54 11.64
C LEU A 24 -6.12 39.48 11.12
N PRO A 25 -7.41 39.11 11.19
CA PRO A 25 -8.42 40.03 11.68
C PRO A 25 -8.27 40.07 13.21
N PHE A 26 -7.59 41.11 13.70
CA PHE A 26 -7.17 41.30 15.10
C PHE A 26 -8.32 41.37 16.11
N PHE A 27 -9.59 41.26 15.73
CA PHE A 27 -10.71 41.72 16.55
C PHE A 27 -11.14 40.72 17.64
N HIS A 28 -11.27 39.42 17.34
CA HIS A 28 -11.84 38.46 18.30
C HIS A 28 -10.83 37.87 19.29
N GLN A 29 -9.64 37.46 18.83
CA GLN A 29 -8.61 36.86 19.71
C GLN A 29 -8.02 37.90 20.68
N SER A 30 -7.82 39.13 20.20
CA SER A 30 -7.41 40.27 21.03
C SER A 30 -8.49 40.66 22.04
N GLY A 31 -9.77 40.47 21.70
CA GLY A 31 -10.88 40.60 22.65
C GLY A 31 -10.77 39.64 23.84
N TYR A 32 -10.42 38.36 23.60
CA TYR A 32 -10.16 37.40 24.69
C TYR A 32 -8.88 37.72 25.46
N LEU A 33 -7.80 38.16 24.79
CA LEU A 33 -6.58 38.58 25.47
C LEU A 33 -6.82 39.78 26.40
N LEU A 34 -7.63 40.75 25.94
CA LEU A 34 -8.07 41.89 26.74
C LEU A 34 -8.99 41.46 27.89
N LEU A 35 -9.97 40.59 27.63
CA LEU A 35 -10.82 40.01 28.66
C LEU A 35 -9.98 39.31 29.74
N ILE A 36 -9.00 38.50 29.34
CA ILE A 36 -8.08 37.82 30.26
C ILE A 36 -7.27 38.85 31.04
N ALA A 37 -6.74 39.90 30.40
CA ALA A 37 -6.01 40.97 31.08
C ALA A 37 -6.88 41.67 32.13
N VAL A 38 -8.12 42.04 31.78
CA VAL A 38 -9.10 42.65 32.70
C VAL A 38 -9.44 41.70 33.84
N MET A 39 -9.72 40.42 33.56
CA MET A 39 -10.01 39.41 34.58
C MET A 39 -8.81 39.12 35.49
N LEU A 40 -7.58 39.22 34.98
CA LEU A 40 -6.35 39.09 35.78
C LEU A 40 -6.18 40.26 36.74
N VAL A 41 -6.47 41.49 36.30
CA VAL A 41 -6.47 42.69 37.16
C VAL A 41 -7.58 42.59 38.20
N ALA A 42 -8.81 42.26 37.78
CA ALA A 42 -9.95 42.08 38.68
C ALA A 42 -9.68 41.00 39.74
N ARG A 43 -9.11 39.86 39.33
CA ARG A 43 -8.69 38.80 40.25
C ARG A 43 -7.64 39.29 41.24
N THR A 44 -6.65 40.05 40.78
CA THR A 44 -5.60 40.61 41.65
C THR A 44 -6.20 41.56 42.69
N TYR A 45 -7.16 42.39 42.28
CA TYR A 45 -7.91 43.26 43.19
C TYR A 45 -8.74 42.45 44.20
N CYS A 46 -9.46 41.41 43.75
CA CYS A 46 -10.17 40.50 44.65
C CYS A 46 -9.25 39.81 45.66
N ASP A 47 -8.06 39.36 45.22
CA ASP A 47 -7.06 38.74 46.09
C ASP A 47 -6.57 39.74 47.16
N VAL A 48 -6.32 41.01 46.80
CA VAL A 48 -5.93 42.08 47.75
C VAL A 48 -7.07 42.42 48.71
N TRP A 49 -8.29 42.57 48.19
CA TRP A 49 -9.49 42.85 48.99
C TRP A 49 -9.77 41.73 50.01
N MET A 50 -9.60 40.46 49.62
CA MET A 50 -9.70 39.32 50.53
C MET A 50 -8.68 39.38 51.66
N ILE A 51 -7.45 39.83 51.39
CA ILE A 51 -6.41 39.98 52.41
C ILE A 51 -6.80 41.08 53.40
N GLN A 52 -7.16 42.27 52.90
CA GLN A 52 -7.52 43.41 53.74
C GLN A 52 -8.76 43.14 54.61
N ASN A 53 -9.82 42.56 54.04
CA ASN A 53 -11.02 42.24 54.80
C ASN A 53 -10.84 41.02 55.71
N GLY A 54 -10.00 40.06 55.31
CA GLY A 54 -9.60 38.96 56.18
C GLY A 54 -8.85 39.44 57.42
N THR A 55 -7.95 40.43 57.29
CA THR A 55 -7.27 41.04 58.44
C THR A 55 -8.21 41.84 59.33
N LEU A 56 -9.25 42.47 58.77
CA LEU A 56 -10.28 43.16 59.57
C LEU A 56 -11.15 42.20 60.41
N ILE A 57 -11.45 41.01 59.86
CA ILE A 57 -12.12 39.95 60.64
C ILE A 57 -11.25 39.56 61.83
N GLU A 58 -9.95 39.37 61.60
CA GLU A 58 -8.99 39.00 62.64
C GLU A 58 -8.78 40.10 63.67
N SER A 59 -8.72 41.37 63.26
CA SER A 59 -8.60 42.50 64.19
C SER A 59 -9.86 42.63 65.07
N ALA A 60 -11.06 42.37 64.54
CA ALA A 60 -12.29 42.30 65.34
C ALA A 60 -12.30 41.14 66.35
N ILE A 61 -11.69 39.99 66.01
CA ILE A 61 -11.49 38.86 66.95
C ILE A 61 -10.54 39.29 68.08
N ILE A 62 -9.41 39.93 67.75
CA ILE A 62 -8.42 40.39 68.73
C ILE A 62 -9.01 41.50 69.62
N GLY A 63 -9.76 42.42 69.03
CA GLY A 63 -10.46 43.51 69.72
C GLY A 63 -11.70 43.07 70.51
N ARG A 64 -12.10 41.78 70.43
CA ARG A 64 -13.27 41.20 71.09
C ARG A 64 -14.60 41.90 70.76
N THR A 65 -14.71 42.54 69.59
CA THR A 65 -15.94 43.24 69.17
C THR A 65 -16.85 42.31 68.35
N THR A 66 -17.87 41.75 69.00
CA THR A 66 -18.79 40.77 68.36
C THR A 66 -19.63 41.36 67.23
N LYS A 67 -19.91 42.66 67.28
CA LYS A 67 -20.65 43.39 66.24
C LYS A 67 -19.81 43.51 64.97
N ASP A 68 -18.59 44.01 65.08
CA ASP A 68 -17.70 44.21 63.93
C ASP A 68 -17.30 42.88 63.29
N PHE A 69 -17.06 41.85 64.11
CA PHE A 69 -16.81 40.49 63.62
C PHE A 69 -17.96 39.97 62.74
N LYS A 70 -19.22 40.09 63.19
CA LYS A 70 -20.39 39.66 62.40
C LYS A 70 -20.52 40.45 61.09
N THR A 71 -20.31 41.76 61.14
CA THR A 71 -20.38 42.64 59.96
C THR A 71 -19.29 42.30 58.94
N TYR A 72 -18.03 42.18 59.37
CA TYR A 72 -16.93 41.83 58.46
C TYR A 72 -17.06 40.41 57.91
N LEU A 73 -17.49 39.44 58.73
CA LEU A 73 -17.71 38.07 58.27
C LEU A 73 -18.84 37.98 57.23
N PHE A 74 -19.96 38.68 57.45
CA PHE A 74 -21.06 38.71 56.49
C PHE A 74 -20.64 39.36 55.16
N ASN A 75 -19.95 40.50 55.21
CA ASN A 75 -19.43 41.17 54.01
C ASN A 75 -18.44 40.27 53.24
N PHE A 76 -17.63 39.50 53.95
CA PHE A 76 -16.70 38.53 53.34
C PHE A 76 -17.44 37.37 52.65
N ILE A 77 -18.46 36.80 53.29
CA ILE A 77 -19.30 35.73 52.70
C ILE A 77 -20.05 36.25 51.47
N ALA A 78 -20.63 37.45 51.56
CA ALA A 78 -21.38 38.06 50.46
C ALA A 78 -20.52 38.30 49.20
N ALA A 79 -19.21 38.54 49.35
CA ALA A 79 -18.28 38.73 48.24
C ALA A 79 -17.79 37.42 47.60
N MET A 80 -17.89 36.26 48.27
CA MET A 80 -17.37 34.98 47.77
C MET A 80 -17.91 34.56 46.39
N PRO A 81 -19.23 34.68 46.09
CA PRO A 81 -19.76 34.28 44.78
C PRO A 81 -19.14 35.08 43.63
N LEU A 82 -18.96 36.40 43.81
CA LEU A 82 -18.37 37.27 42.79
C LEU A 82 -16.90 36.93 42.55
N ILE A 83 -16.13 36.68 43.61
CA ILE A 83 -14.72 36.29 43.51
C ILE A 83 -14.58 34.93 42.83
N SER A 84 -15.45 33.97 43.15
CA SER A 84 -15.52 32.67 42.48
C SER A 84 -15.85 32.83 41.00
N LEU A 85 -16.79 33.71 40.67
CA LEU A 85 -17.22 33.99 39.30
C LEU A 85 -16.06 34.56 38.46
N ILE A 86 -15.32 35.55 38.96
CA ILE A 86 -14.15 36.13 38.29
C ILE A 86 -13.07 35.06 38.04
N ASN A 87 -12.82 34.19 39.02
CA ASN A 87 -11.86 33.10 38.88
C ASN A 87 -12.26 32.07 37.81
N ASN A 88 -13.56 31.73 37.72
CA ASN A 88 -14.06 30.79 36.72
C ASN A 88 -14.13 31.40 35.32
N PHE A 89 -14.50 32.67 35.18
CA PHE A 89 -14.42 33.38 33.91
C PHE A 89 -13.00 33.49 33.38
N LEU A 90 -12.03 33.72 34.26
CA LEU A 90 -10.61 33.70 33.88
C LEU A 90 -10.19 32.32 33.35
N LYS A 91 -10.59 31.23 34.01
CA LYS A 91 -10.32 29.86 33.53
C LYS A 91 -10.99 29.58 32.18
N LEU A 92 -12.25 29.99 32.02
CA LEU A 92 -12.98 29.87 30.75
C LEU A 92 -12.27 30.61 29.62
N GLY A 93 -11.91 31.88 29.85
CA GLY A 93 -11.20 32.70 28.87
C GLY A 93 -9.85 32.10 28.46
N LEU A 94 -9.08 31.57 29.42
CA LEU A 94 -7.80 30.91 29.14
C LEU A 94 -7.98 29.63 28.29
N ASN A 95 -8.95 28.79 28.61
CA ASN A 95 -9.19 27.55 27.85
C ASN A 95 -9.71 27.83 26.44
N GLU A 96 -10.60 28.81 26.29
CA GLU A 96 -11.12 29.24 24.98
C GLU A 96 -10.00 29.81 24.10
N LEU A 97 -9.09 30.60 24.69
CA LEU A 97 -7.92 31.12 23.99
C LEU A 97 -6.99 29.99 23.52
N LYS A 98 -6.73 28.98 24.36
CA LYS A 98 -5.93 27.78 24.00
C LYS A 98 -6.52 27.06 22.79
N LEU A 99 -7.83 26.79 22.81
CA LEU A 99 -8.53 26.12 21.73
C LEU A 99 -8.45 26.91 20.42
N ARG A 100 -8.68 28.22 20.47
CA ARG A 100 -8.64 29.08 19.27
C ARG A 100 -7.25 29.17 18.64
N PHE A 101 -6.20 29.26 19.46
CA PHE A 101 -4.83 29.20 18.94
C PHE A 101 -4.55 27.86 18.27
N ARG A 102 -4.95 26.74 18.91
CA ARG A 102 -4.81 25.40 18.33
C ARG A 102 -5.53 25.29 16.98
N VAL A 103 -6.82 25.62 16.92
CA VAL A 103 -7.62 25.52 15.68
C VAL A 103 -6.97 26.30 14.54
N ARG A 104 -6.48 27.51 14.82
CA ARG A 104 -5.88 28.37 13.80
C ARG A 104 -4.54 27.84 13.30
N LEU A 105 -3.63 27.52 14.22
CA LEU A 105 -2.29 27.04 13.88
C LEU A 105 -2.37 25.69 13.18
N THR A 106 -3.19 24.77 13.68
CA THR A 106 -3.42 23.45 13.07
C THR A 106 -4.00 23.58 11.66
N LYS A 107 -5.01 24.44 11.43
CA LYS A 107 -5.56 24.68 10.08
C LYS A 107 -4.50 25.22 9.13
N HIS A 108 -3.74 26.24 9.54
CA HIS A 108 -2.68 26.80 8.70
C HIS A 108 -1.61 25.76 8.33
N LEU A 109 -1.16 24.95 9.29
CA LEU A 109 -0.18 23.90 9.03
C LEU A 109 -0.74 22.81 8.12
N TYR A 110 -2.01 22.41 8.29
CA TYR A 110 -2.64 21.44 7.38
C TYR A 110 -2.85 22.00 5.97
N ASP A 111 -3.20 23.28 5.83
CA ASP A 111 -3.35 23.93 4.53
C ASP A 111 -2.03 23.92 3.75
N GLU A 112 -0.89 24.17 4.43
CA GLU A 112 0.44 24.08 3.81
C GLU A 112 0.92 22.63 3.61
N TYR A 113 0.58 21.72 4.53
CA TYR A 113 0.96 20.31 4.46
C TYR A 113 0.24 19.53 3.34
N LEU A 114 -1.05 19.81 3.15
CA LEU A 114 -1.91 19.20 2.12
C LEU A 114 -1.87 19.96 0.80
N LYS A 115 -1.06 21.04 0.69
CA LYS A 115 -0.88 21.78 -0.55
C LYS A 115 -0.18 20.90 -1.60
N GLY A 116 -0.92 20.52 -2.64
CA GLY A 116 -0.43 19.61 -3.66
C GLY A 116 -0.11 18.24 -3.09
N TYR A 117 1.18 17.86 -3.08
CA TYR A 117 1.67 16.58 -2.57
C TYR A 117 2.82 16.77 -1.56
N THR A 118 2.82 17.89 -0.84
CA THR A 118 3.86 18.20 0.16
C THR A 118 3.93 17.17 1.27
N TYR A 119 2.80 16.59 1.66
CA TYR A 119 2.76 15.42 2.55
C TYR A 119 3.61 14.24 2.04
N TYR A 120 3.58 13.96 0.74
CA TYR A 120 4.39 12.92 0.12
C TYR A 120 5.87 13.29 0.14
N LYS A 121 6.20 14.53 -0.23
CA LYS A 121 7.59 15.02 -0.28
C LYS A 121 8.24 14.97 1.10
N MET A 122 7.53 15.39 2.12
CA MET A 122 8.05 15.43 3.48
C MET A 122 8.25 14.03 4.08
N GLY A 123 7.45 13.04 3.68
CA GLY A 123 7.63 11.66 4.13
C GLY A 123 8.65 10.85 3.32
N ASN A 124 8.81 11.13 2.02
CA ASN A 124 9.58 10.28 1.10
C ASN A 124 10.82 10.94 0.47
N LEU A 125 10.89 12.28 0.41
CA LEU A 125 12.00 13.01 -0.23
C LEU A 125 12.88 13.73 0.79
N ASP A 126 12.30 14.32 1.83
CA ASP A 126 13.03 15.06 2.86
C ASP A 126 13.16 14.22 4.15
N ASN A 127 14.32 14.30 4.82
CA ASN A 127 14.60 13.55 6.05
C ASN A 127 14.77 14.46 7.29
N ARG A 128 14.59 15.79 7.15
CA ARG A 128 14.81 16.75 8.24
C ARG A 128 13.77 16.62 9.33
N ILE A 129 12.50 16.43 8.95
CA ILE A 129 11.42 16.20 9.89
C ILE A 129 11.08 14.71 9.95
N ALA A 130 11.32 14.08 11.10
CA ALA A 130 10.79 12.76 11.42
C ALA A 130 9.45 12.87 12.18
N ASN A 131 8.51 11.95 11.92
CA ASN A 131 7.23 11.83 12.63
C ASN A 131 6.39 13.12 12.63
N ALA A 132 6.13 13.67 11.45
CA ALA A 132 5.38 14.93 11.35
C ALA A 132 3.92 14.83 11.78
N ASP A 133 3.33 13.64 11.75
CA ASP A 133 2.03 13.35 12.34
C ASP A 133 2.00 13.74 13.83
N GLN A 134 3.04 13.39 14.60
CA GLN A 134 3.16 13.80 16.00
C GLN A 134 3.35 15.30 16.15
N LEU A 135 4.17 15.93 15.28
CA LEU A 135 4.37 17.38 15.32
C LEU A 135 3.04 18.13 15.08
N LEU A 136 2.31 17.77 14.03
CA LEU A 136 1.05 18.41 13.62
C LEU A 136 -0.08 18.20 14.64
N THR A 137 -0.09 17.07 15.36
CA THR A 137 -1.18 16.72 16.29
C THR A 137 -0.90 17.12 17.73
N GLN A 138 0.24 16.72 18.29
CA GLN A 138 0.51 16.82 19.73
C GLN A 138 1.43 17.98 20.10
N ASP A 139 2.49 18.22 19.31
CA ASP A 139 3.43 19.29 19.64
C ASP A 139 2.79 20.67 19.45
N VAL A 140 1.94 20.84 18.43
CA VAL A 140 1.10 22.05 18.25
C VAL A 140 0.19 22.29 19.45
N GLU A 141 -0.46 21.24 19.97
CA GLU A 141 -1.30 21.35 21.17
C GLU A 141 -0.48 21.80 22.39
N ARG A 142 0.64 21.14 22.64
CA ARG A 142 1.52 21.44 23.79
C ARG A 142 2.13 22.85 23.67
N PHE A 143 2.44 23.31 22.46
CA PHE A 143 2.86 24.67 22.17
C PHE A 143 1.76 25.68 22.53
N CYS A 144 0.56 25.54 21.97
CA CYS A 144 -0.56 26.46 22.22
C CYS A 144 -0.90 26.57 23.72
N ASN A 145 -0.91 25.43 24.43
CA ASN A 145 -1.13 25.41 25.87
C ASN A 145 -0.03 26.19 26.61
N SER A 146 1.24 25.96 26.26
CA SER A 146 2.39 26.62 26.89
C SER A 146 2.42 28.13 26.63
N VAL A 147 2.05 28.60 25.43
CA VAL A 147 1.97 30.04 25.11
C VAL A 147 0.95 30.75 25.99
N VAL A 148 -0.26 30.19 26.11
CA VAL A 148 -1.34 30.80 26.91
C VAL A 148 -1.04 30.73 28.40
N ASP A 149 -0.48 29.62 28.86
CA ASP A 149 -0.07 29.47 30.27
C ASP A 149 1.03 30.47 30.62
N LEU A 150 1.98 30.72 29.71
CA LEU A 150 3.01 31.74 29.88
C LEU A 150 2.41 33.15 29.97
N TYR A 151 1.47 33.51 29.10
CA TYR A 151 0.77 34.80 29.15
C TYR A 151 0.05 35.03 30.49
N SER A 152 -0.60 33.99 31.04
CA SER A 152 -1.29 34.07 32.33
C SER A 152 -0.35 34.24 33.53
N ASN A 153 0.87 33.68 33.43
CA ASN A 153 1.85 33.69 34.51
C ASN A 153 2.76 34.93 34.50
N LEU A 154 3.02 35.52 33.33
CA LEU A 154 3.82 36.74 33.18
C LEU A 154 3.05 38.03 33.48
N SER A 155 1.73 38.03 33.33
CA SER A 155 0.88 39.23 33.48
C SER A 155 0.61 39.63 34.94
N LYS A 156 1.36 39.10 35.92
CA LYS A 156 1.21 39.40 37.34
C LYS A 156 2.56 39.76 37.95
N GLY A 157 2.82 41.05 38.17
CA GLY A 157 3.97 41.47 38.96
C GLY A 157 4.06 42.98 39.16
N PRO A 158 4.13 43.49 40.41
CA PRO A 158 4.46 44.88 40.66
C PRO A 158 5.94 45.16 40.38
N ALA A 159 6.22 46.31 39.78
CA ALA A 159 7.52 46.69 39.22
C ALA A 159 8.65 46.98 40.24
N SER A 160 8.42 46.87 41.55
CA SER A 160 9.35 47.33 42.59
C SER A 160 10.30 46.27 43.18
N MET A 161 10.24 45.00 42.74
CA MET A 161 11.19 43.93 43.15
C MET A 161 12.04 43.39 41.97
N MET A 162 12.40 44.26 41.03
CA MET A 162 13.00 43.89 39.75
C MET A 162 14.44 43.34 39.87
N ALA A 163 15.25 43.80 40.83
CA ALA A 163 16.68 43.44 40.90
C ALA A 163 16.93 41.97 41.30
N TYR A 164 16.24 41.47 42.33
CA TYR A 164 16.35 40.06 42.76
C TYR A 164 15.81 39.09 41.69
N LEU A 165 14.71 39.48 41.02
CA LEU A 165 14.10 38.70 39.95
C LEU A 165 15.00 38.59 38.72
N ILE A 166 15.72 39.66 38.37
CA ILE A 166 16.63 39.65 37.23
C ILE A 166 17.82 38.71 37.51
N VAL A 167 18.44 38.82 38.69
CA VAL A 167 19.62 37.99 39.03
C VAL A 167 19.24 36.50 39.20
N SER A 168 18.19 36.21 39.98
CA SER A 168 17.72 34.83 40.17
C SER A 168 17.14 34.23 38.88
N GLY A 169 16.45 35.03 38.07
CA GLY A 169 15.92 34.66 36.77
C GLY A 169 17.02 34.31 35.76
N LEU A 170 18.05 35.14 35.60
CA LEU A 170 19.18 34.86 34.69
C LEU A 170 19.95 33.60 35.09
N PHE A 171 20.21 33.42 36.38
CA PHE A 171 20.91 32.23 36.89
C PHE A 171 20.12 30.93 36.63
N LEU A 172 18.84 30.91 37.01
CA LEU A 172 17.97 29.75 36.81
C LEU A 172 17.72 29.44 35.33
N THR A 173 17.65 30.47 34.48
CA THR A 173 17.46 30.29 33.03
C THR A 173 18.67 29.60 32.40
N ARG A 174 19.90 29.94 32.84
CA ARG A 174 21.12 29.31 32.35
C ARG A 174 21.22 27.83 32.74
N LEU A 175 20.84 27.50 33.99
CA LEU A 175 20.77 26.12 34.48
C LEU A 175 19.70 25.27 33.78
N ARG A 176 18.58 25.88 33.36
CA ARG A 176 17.47 25.18 32.69
C ARG A 176 17.69 24.91 31.21
N ARG A 177 18.68 25.52 30.55
CA ARG A 177 18.96 25.34 29.10
C ARG A 177 18.93 23.88 28.61
N PRO A 178 19.48 22.88 29.33
CA PRO A 178 19.45 21.48 28.87
C PRO A 178 18.04 20.87 28.78
N ILE A 179 17.06 21.39 29.53
CA ILE A 179 15.69 20.85 29.56
C ILE A 179 15.07 20.88 28.16
N GLY A 180 15.30 21.96 27.39
CA GLY A 180 14.78 22.07 26.03
C GLY A 180 15.24 20.91 25.14
N LYS A 181 16.56 20.65 25.11
CA LYS A 181 17.14 19.53 24.35
C LYS A 181 16.61 18.18 24.81
N MET A 182 16.53 17.94 26.14
CA MET A 182 16.02 16.69 26.69
C MET A 182 14.54 16.46 26.38
N THR A 183 13.72 17.52 26.35
CA THR A 183 12.30 17.44 25.95
C THR A 183 12.14 17.12 24.46
N VAL A 184 13.00 17.65 23.59
CA VAL A 184 13.01 17.27 22.17
C VAL A 184 13.36 15.78 22.00
N THR A 185 14.40 15.30 22.70
CA THR A 185 14.78 13.87 22.68
C THR A 185 13.68 12.96 23.23
N GLU A 186 13.00 13.38 24.30
CA GLU A 186 11.84 12.67 24.87
C GLU A 186 10.75 12.49 23.82
N GLN A 187 10.38 13.57 23.11
CA GLN A 187 9.34 13.50 22.08
C GLN A 187 9.74 12.64 20.89
N ARG A 188 11.03 12.65 20.51
CA ARG A 188 11.54 11.76 19.46
C ARG A 188 11.41 10.29 19.85
N TYR A 189 11.83 9.90 21.06
CA TYR A 189 11.71 8.51 21.51
C TYR A 189 10.25 8.09 21.71
N GLU A 190 9.38 8.99 22.17
CA GLU A 190 7.94 8.76 22.25
C GLU A 190 7.34 8.51 20.85
N GLY A 191 7.75 9.28 19.85
CA GLY A 191 7.37 9.08 18.45
C GLY A 191 7.88 7.76 17.87
N GLU A 192 9.16 7.42 18.08
CA GLU A 192 9.73 6.13 17.68
C GLU A 192 8.96 4.96 18.31
N TYR A 193 8.60 5.05 19.60
CA TYR A 193 7.81 4.03 20.28
C TYR A 193 6.40 3.88 19.69
N ARG A 194 5.71 4.99 19.39
CA ARG A 194 4.38 4.96 18.75
C ARG A 194 4.43 4.41 17.34
N TYR A 195 5.45 4.77 16.57
CA TYR A 195 5.65 4.27 15.21
C TYR A 195 5.76 2.74 15.20
N VAL A 196 6.56 2.16 16.11
CA VAL A 196 6.67 0.69 16.23
C VAL A 196 5.34 0.03 16.59
N ASN A 197 4.56 0.64 17.50
CA ASN A 197 3.23 0.14 17.83
C ASN A 197 2.26 0.24 16.64
N SER A 198 2.27 1.36 15.91
CA SER A 198 1.46 1.54 14.70
C SER A 198 1.79 0.49 13.66
N ARG A 199 3.08 0.18 13.46
CA ARG A 199 3.53 -0.87 12.53
C ARG A 199 2.97 -2.24 12.92
N LEU A 200 2.97 -2.59 14.21
CA LEU A 200 2.40 -3.84 14.70
C LEU A 200 0.90 -3.92 14.40
N ILE A 201 0.16 -2.82 14.60
CA ILE A 201 -1.28 -2.76 14.29
C ILE A 201 -1.52 -2.93 12.78
N THR A 202 -0.81 -2.17 11.94
CA THR A 202 -0.99 -2.18 10.48
C THR A 202 -0.63 -3.51 9.82
N ASN A 203 0.27 -4.30 10.41
CA ASN A 203 0.69 -5.60 9.87
C ASN A 203 0.31 -6.75 10.81
N SER A 204 -0.76 -6.56 11.61
CA SER A 204 -1.12 -7.47 12.70
C SER A 204 -1.49 -8.86 12.20
N GLU A 205 -2.18 -8.93 11.06
CA GLU A 205 -2.56 -10.18 10.41
C GLU A 205 -1.34 -10.96 9.91
N GLU A 206 -0.41 -10.32 9.20
CA GLU A 206 0.81 -10.98 8.70
C GLU A 206 1.69 -11.47 9.87
N ILE A 207 1.85 -10.64 10.90
CA ILE A 207 2.61 -11.01 12.10
C ILE A 207 1.96 -12.22 12.80
N ALA A 208 0.63 -12.27 12.88
CA ALA A 208 -0.11 -13.38 13.47
C ALA A 208 0.07 -14.67 12.65
N PHE A 209 -0.04 -14.61 11.31
CA PHE A 209 0.22 -15.75 10.43
C PHE A 209 1.62 -16.34 10.61
N TYR A 210 2.64 -15.50 10.79
CA TYR A 210 4.02 -15.93 11.01
C TYR A 210 4.32 -16.32 12.47
N ASN A 211 3.35 -16.22 13.38
CA ASN A 211 3.57 -16.38 14.83
C ASN A 211 4.71 -15.48 15.37
N GLY A 212 4.84 -14.26 14.82
CA GLY A 212 5.95 -13.32 15.07
C GLY A 212 5.99 -12.66 16.46
N ASN A 213 5.09 -13.03 17.37
CA ASN A 213 4.82 -12.37 18.65
C ASN A 213 6.08 -12.08 19.48
N MET A 214 7.00 -13.06 19.61
CA MET A 214 8.21 -12.90 20.43
C MET A 214 9.20 -11.91 19.83
N ARG A 215 9.31 -11.88 18.49
CA ARG A 215 10.20 -10.95 17.78
C ARG A 215 9.71 -9.52 17.94
N GLU A 216 8.41 -9.29 17.74
CA GLU A 216 7.79 -7.97 17.91
C GLU A 216 7.85 -7.50 19.35
N LYS A 217 7.59 -8.40 20.32
CA LYS A 217 7.76 -8.11 21.76
C LYS A 217 9.16 -7.57 22.05
N GLN A 218 10.22 -8.24 21.57
CA GLN A 218 11.60 -7.78 21.80
C GLN A 218 11.87 -6.40 21.20
N THR A 219 11.36 -6.12 20.00
CA THR A 219 11.49 -4.81 19.33
C THR A 219 10.80 -3.71 20.14
N ILE A 220 9.55 -3.93 20.58
CA ILE A 220 8.79 -2.98 21.40
C ILE A 220 9.46 -2.74 22.76
N HIS A 221 9.91 -3.79 23.45
CA HIS A 221 10.61 -3.63 24.73
C HIS A 221 11.91 -2.84 24.57
N THR A 222 12.63 -3.00 23.46
CA THR A 222 13.88 -2.28 23.23
C THR A 222 13.64 -0.78 23.04
N THR A 223 12.65 -0.40 22.22
CA THR A 223 12.31 1.02 22.03
C THR A 223 11.69 1.63 23.29
N PHE A 224 10.83 0.88 23.99
CA PHE A 224 10.28 1.31 25.27
C PHE A 224 11.37 1.51 26.32
N LYS A 225 12.36 0.62 26.40
CA LYS A 225 13.48 0.76 27.33
C LYS A 225 14.30 2.03 27.06
N ARG A 226 14.59 2.36 25.80
CA ARG A 226 15.27 3.62 25.44
C ARG A 226 14.49 4.85 25.91
N LEU A 227 13.17 4.84 25.77
CA LEU A 227 12.30 5.90 26.29
C LEU A 227 12.35 5.96 27.82
N VAL A 228 12.23 4.83 28.51
CA VAL A 228 12.26 4.75 29.98
C VAL A 228 13.60 5.20 30.55
N ASP A 229 14.73 4.78 29.96
CA ASP A 229 16.06 5.17 30.41
C ASP A 229 16.27 6.69 30.28
N HIS A 230 15.80 7.29 29.19
CA HIS A 230 15.79 8.75 29.02
C HIS A 230 14.88 9.43 30.05
N LEU A 231 13.67 8.91 30.28
CA LEU A 231 12.73 9.46 31.25
C LEU A 231 13.28 9.39 32.68
N HIS A 232 13.96 8.31 33.07
CA HIS A 232 14.62 8.23 34.38
C HIS A 232 15.68 9.31 34.56
N ASN A 233 16.59 9.45 33.59
CA ASN A 233 17.61 10.51 33.61
C ASN A 233 16.96 11.90 33.68
N PHE A 234 15.86 12.09 32.94
CA PHE A 234 15.14 13.34 32.93
C PHE A 234 14.39 13.64 34.23
N ILE A 235 13.79 12.62 34.86
CA ILE A 235 13.15 12.74 36.18
C ILE A 235 14.18 13.13 37.24
N PHE A 236 15.36 12.49 37.26
CA PHE A 236 16.42 12.83 38.20
C PHE A 236 16.94 14.26 38.00
N PHE A 237 17.12 14.67 36.74
CA PHE A 237 17.49 16.04 36.41
C PHE A 237 16.40 17.04 36.86
N ARG A 238 15.12 16.74 36.61
CA ARG A 238 13.99 17.56 37.07
C ARG A 238 13.89 17.63 38.58
N PHE A 239 14.17 16.54 39.30
CA PHE A 239 14.22 16.51 40.76
C PHE A 239 15.31 17.47 41.27
N SER A 240 16.53 17.34 40.74
CA SER A 240 17.67 18.19 41.10
C SER A 240 17.37 19.67 40.84
N MET A 241 16.80 19.98 39.68
CA MET A 241 16.36 21.33 39.35
C MET A 241 15.19 21.81 40.23
N GLY A 242 14.24 20.94 40.56
CA GLY A 242 13.10 21.26 41.43
C GLY A 242 13.52 21.62 42.87
N PHE A 243 14.59 20.98 43.36
CA PHE A 243 15.23 21.34 44.62
C PHE A 243 15.83 22.75 44.56
N VAL A 244 16.66 23.02 43.54
CA VAL A 244 17.28 24.35 43.33
C VAL A 244 16.22 25.45 43.14
N ASP A 245 15.18 25.16 42.35
CA ASP A 245 14.04 26.06 42.12
C ASP A 245 13.32 26.38 43.44
N SER A 246 13.06 25.39 44.29
CA SER A 246 12.38 25.63 45.56
C SER A 246 13.26 26.42 46.53
N LEU A 247 14.57 26.14 46.56
CA LEU A 247 15.53 26.87 47.37
C LEU A 247 15.59 28.35 47.01
N ILE A 248 15.79 28.66 45.73
CA ILE A 248 15.96 30.05 45.25
C ILE A 248 14.61 30.77 45.18
N ALA A 249 13.59 30.17 44.57
CA ALA A 249 12.34 30.88 44.28
C ALA A 249 11.40 31.00 45.47
N LYS A 250 11.45 30.09 46.46
CA LYS A 250 10.54 30.09 47.62
C LYS A 250 11.25 30.45 48.91
N TYR A 251 12.29 29.70 49.28
CA TYR A 251 12.90 29.85 50.60
C TYR A 251 13.80 31.09 50.68
N LEU A 252 14.73 31.28 49.74
CA LEU A 252 15.60 32.46 49.69
C LEU A 252 14.79 33.75 49.46
N ALA A 253 13.76 33.70 48.62
CA ALA A 253 12.86 34.82 48.40
C ALA A 253 12.12 35.25 49.67
N THR A 254 11.75 34.31 50.54
CA THR A 254 11.11 34.60 51.83
C THR A 254 12.10 35.24 52.82
N VAL A 255 13.36 34.78 52.83
CA VAL A 255 14.43 35.41 53.63
C VAL A 255 14.67 36.86 53.20
N VAL A 256 14.83 37.10 51.89
CA VAL A 256 14.93 38.47 51.33
C VAL A 256 13.70 39.29 51.71
N GLY A 257 12.52 38.67 51.66
CA GLY A 257 11.28 39.30 52.08
C GLY A 257 11.31 39.80 53.52
N TYR A 258 11.71 38.97 54.47
CA TYR A 258 11.83 39.37 55.88
C TYR A 258 12.81 40.52 56.08
N LEU A 259 13.94 40.51 55.36
CA LEU A 259 14.92 41.60 55.40
C LEU A 259 14.36 42.92 54.84
N VAL A 260 13.51 42.86 53.81
CA VAL A 260 12.90 44.05 53.22
C VAL A 260 11.77 44.59 54.10
N VAL A 261 10.88 43.73 54.59
CA VAL A 261 9.75 44.15 55.46
C VAL A 261 10.23 44.68 56.79
N SER A 262 11.29 44.12 57.38
CA SER A 262 11.78 44.57 58.69
C SER A 262 12.48 45.94 58.67
N ARG A 263 13.01 46.41 57.52
CA ARG A 263 13.73 47.69 57.41
C ARG A 263 12.96 48.93 57.93
N PRO A 264 11.70 49.19 57.53
CA PRO A 264 10.94 50.34 58.04
C PRO A 264 10.58 50.24 59.53
N PHE A 265 10.51 49.02 60.10
CA PHE A 265 10.19 48.82 61.52
C PHE A 265 11.43 48.87 62.43
N LEU A 266 12.59 48.43 61.91
CA LEU A 266 13.86 48.46 62.65
C LEU A 266 14.55 49.83 62.57
N ASN A 267 14.28 50.63 61.53
CA ASN A 267 14.79 51.98 61.42
C ASN A 267 13.87 52.98 62.15
N LEU A 268 14.26 53.35 63.37
CA LEU A 268 13.54 54.29 64.24
C LEU A 268 13.36 55.70 63.63
N ALA A 269 14.13 56.05 62.58
CA ALA A 269 14.01 57.32 61.87
C ALA A 269 13.11 57.26 60.61
N HIS A 270 12.44 56.13 60.35
CA HIS A 270 11.64 55.97 59.15
C HIS A 270 10.33 56.78 59.26
N PRO A 271 10.01 57.66 58.29
CA PRO A 271 8.86 58.57 58.37
C PRO A 271 7.47 57.89 58.43
N ARG A 272 7.41 56.56 58.25
CA ARG A 272 6.17 55.78 58.26
C ARG A 272 5.69 55.45 59.68
N HIS A 273 6.61 55.36 60.65
CA HIS A 273 6.31 54.87 62.00
C HIS A 273 6.72 55.82 63.13
N LEU A 274 7.12 57.05 62.82
CA LEU A 274 7.54 58.05 63.82
C LEU A 274 6.47 58.34 64.89
N ASN A 275 5.18 58.22 64.54
CA ASN A 275 4.04 58.51 65.43
C ASN A 275 3.11 57.30 65.67
N SER A 276 3.51 56.08 65.30
CA SER A 276 2.64 54.90 65.39
C SER A 276 2.63 54.29 66.80
N THR A 277 1.45 53.88 67.28
CA THR A 277 1.30 53.14 68.54
C THR A 277 1.77 51.69 68.40
N HIS A 278 2.07 51.00 69.51
CA HIS A 278 2.50 49.60 69.49
C HIS A 278 1.46 48.65 68.86
N SER A 279 0.17 48.95 69.00
CA SER A 279 -0.92 48.22 68.34
C SER A 279 -0.93 48.45 66.83
N GLU A 280 -0.77 49.69 66.37
CA GLU A 280 -0.73 50.04 64.93
C GLU A 280 0.54 49.48 64.25
N LEU A 281 1.67 49.46 64.97
CA LEU A 281 2.91 48.83 64.54
C LEU A 281 2.75 47.32 64.33
N LEU A 282 2.08 46.63 65.27
CA LEU A 282 1.80 45.20 65.14
C LEU A 282 0.81 44.91 64.01
N GLU A 283 -0.22 45.74 63.84
CA GLU A 283 -1.20 45.61 62.75
C GLU A 283 -0.55 45.80 61.37
N ASP A 284 0.25 46.86 61.18
CA ASP A 284 0.93 47.14 59.91
C ASP A 284 2.06 46.12 59.62
N TYR A 285 2.77 45.65 60.65
CA TYR A 285 3.73 44.56 60.49
C TYR A 285 3.05 43.26 60.04
N TYR A 286 1.90 42.93 60.64
CA TYR A 286 1.15 41.74 60.29
C TYR A 286 0.56 41.82 58.87
N GLN A 287 0.05 43.00 58.48
CA GLN A 287 -0.43 43.28 57.13
C GLN A 287 0.71 43.21 56.09
N SER A 288 1.84 43.86 56.38
CA SER A 288 3.05 43.87 55.53
C SER A 288 3.67 42.47 55.39
N GLY A 289 3.69 41.67 56.46
CA GLY A 289 4.16 40.29 56.45
C GLY A 289 3.28 39.36 55.60
N ARG A 290 1.95 39.49 55.66
CA ARG A 290 1.02 38.73 54.79
C ARG A 290 1.14 39.13 53.33
N MET A 291 1.26 40.43 53.06
CA MET A 291 1.47 40.95 51.71
C MET A 291 2.80 40.43 51.13
N LEU A 292 3.86 40.37 51.94
CA LEU A 292 5.14 39.80 51.56
C LEU A 292 5.05 38.31 51.21
N LEU A 293 4.37 37.49 52.02
CA LEU A 293 4.21 36.06 51.72
C LEU A 293 3.48 35.84 50.39
N ARG A 294 2.47 36.66 50.08
CA ARG A 294 1.74 36.62 48.80
C ARG A 294 2.59 37.13 47.64
N LEU A 295 3.41 38.15 47.84
CA LEU A 295 4.38 38.62 46.86
C LEU A 295 5.43 37.54 46.59
N SER A 296 6.02 36.91 47.60
CA SER A 296 6.94 35.78 47.46
C SER A 296 6.31 34.62 46.67
N GLN A 297 5.04 34.28 46.93
CA GLN A 297 4.29 33.29 46.15
C GLN A 297 4.02 33.72 44.69
N ALA A 298 3.82 35.01 44.42
CA ALA A 298 3.69 35.54 43.06
C ALA A 298 5.04 35.52 42.33
N LEU A 299 6.13 35.92 42.99
CA LEU A 299 7.49 35.88 42.45
C LEU A 299 7.94 34.45 42.16
N GLY A 300 7.64 33.51 43.07
CA GLY A 300 7.88 32.08 42.85
C GLY A 300 7.16 31.56 41.61
N ARG A 301 5.95 32.03 41.31
CA ARG A 301 5.23 31.70 40.07
C ARG A 301 5.92 32.27 38.83
N ILE A 302 6.42 33.50 38.87
CA ILE A 302 7.20 34.10 37.76
C ILE A 302 8.49 33.31 37.50
N VAL A 303 9.23 32.98 38.56
CA VAL A 303 10.47 32.20 38.44
C VAL A 303 10.19 30.80 37.90
N LEU A 304 9.07 30.17 38.30
CA LEU A 304 8.62 28.89 37.75
C LEU A 304 8.14 29.02 36.29
N ALA A 305 7.59 30.17 35.87
CA ALA A 305 7.21 30.42 34.49
C ALA A 305 8.41 30.35 33.52
N GLY A 306 9.65 30.60 33.99
CA GLY A 306 10.86 30.39 33.20
C GLY A 306 11.08 28.93 32.75
N ARG A 307 10.56 27.95 33.50
CA ARG A 307 10.60 26.52 33.11
C ARG A 307 9.66 26.29 31.93
N GLU A 308 8.45 26.83 32.02
CA GLU A 308 7.46 26.79 30.94
C GLU A 308 7.96 27.53 29.70
N MET A 309 8.69 28.63 29.86
CA MET A 309 9.33 29.36 28.76
C MET A 309 10.42 28.53 28.06
N THR A 310 11.23 27.79 28.83
CA THR A 310 12.26 26.89 28.24
C THR A 310 11.61 25.75 27.46
N ARG A 311 10.51 25.18 27.99
CA ARG A 311 9.72 24.15 27.31
C ARG A 311 9.08 24.70 26.03
N LEU A 312 8.51 25.91 26.12
CA LEU A 312 7.93 26.61 24.98
C LEU A 312 8.96 26.84 23.87
N SER A 313 10.19 27.25 24.21
CA SER A 313 11.28 27.41 23.23
C SER A 313 11.55 26.11 22.48
N GLY A 314 11.59 24.95 23.16
CA GLY A 314 11.76 23.65 22.49
C GLY A 314 10.64 23.33 21.48
N PHE A 315 9.38 23.60 21.82
CA PHE A 315 8.26 23.43 20.88
C PHE A 315 8.29 24.46 19.76
N THR A 316 8.68 25.70 20.05
CA THR A 316 8.81 26.79 19.06
C THR A 316 9.81 26.39 17.99
N THR A 317 11.01 25.92 18.37
CA THR A 317 12.03 25.46 17.42
C THR A 317 11.48 24.40 16.47
N ARG A 318 10.79 23.38 16.99
CA ARG A 318 10.23 22.29 16.16
C ARG A 318 9.11 22.76 15.22
N ILE A 319 8.24 23.67 15.68
CA ILE A 319 7.17 24.21 14.83
C ILE A 319 7.74 25.15 13.77
N THR A 320 8.71 26.01 14.10
CA THR A 320 9.39 26.86 13.14
C THR A 320 10.14 26.04 12.10
N GLU A 321 10.84 24.98 12.51
CA GLU A 321 11.50 24.03 11.61
C GLU A 321 10.48 23.38 10.66
N LEU A 322 9.34 22.89 11.17
CA LEU A 322 8.26 22.35 10.34
C LEU A 322 7.73 23.39 9.34
N MET A 323 7.44 24.62 9.78
CA MET A 323 6.93 25.68 8.91
C MET A 323 7.92 26.03 7.80
N GLN A 324 9.22 26.11 8.13
CA GLN A 324 10.28 26.37 7.18
C GLN A 324 10.38 25.24 6.15
N VAL A 325 10.42 23.98 6.60
CA VAL A 325 10.48 22.80 5.72
C VAL A 325 9.24 22.73 4.81
N LEU A 326 8.03 22.96 5.34
CA LEU A 326 6.82 23.00 4.52
C LEU A 326 6.89 24.08 3.43
N LYS A 327 7.36 25.29 3.78
CA LYS A 327 7.54 26.40 2.83
C LYS A 327 8.56 26.06 1.75
N GLU A 328 9.69 25.47 2.12
CA GLU A 328 10.74 25.03 1.21
C GLU A 328 10.22 23.94 0.25
N LEU A 329 9.53 22.92 0.78
CA LEU A 329 8.94 21.82 -0.02
C LEU A 329 7.87 22.31 -0.99
N ASN A 330 7.06 23.29 -0.56
CA ASN A 330 6.08 23.97 -1.40
C ASN A 330 6.74 24.82 -2.49
N SER A 331 7.94 25.34 -2.24
CA SER A 331 8.78 26.03 -3.25
C SER A 331 9.60 25.07 -4.13
N GLY A 332 9.52 23.76 -3.89
CA GLY A 332 10.24 22.73 -4.65
C GLY A 332 11.66 22.42 -4.16
N LYS A 333 12.11 23.04 -3.07
CA LYS A 333 13.39 22.76 -2.42
C LYS A 333 13.22 21.68 -1.36
N TYR A 334 14.05 20.65 -1.42
CA TYR A 334 14.07 19.58 -0.42
C TYR A 334 15.51 19.19 -0.14
N GLU A 335 15.80 18.78 1.09
CA GLU A 335 17.13 18.37 1.50
C GLU A 335 17.11 16.91 1.94
N ARG A 336 17.96 16.11 1.31
CA ARG A 336 18.19 14.72 1.72
C ARG A 336 19.68 14.50 1.85
N THR A 337 20.09 13.96 2.99
CA THR A 337 21.46 13.45 3.15
C THR A 337 21.60 12.25 2.20
N MET A 338 22.22 12.48 1.04
CA MET A 338 22.56 11.41 0.11
C MET A 338 23.47 10.45 0.85
N VAL A 339 23.08 9.17 0.96
CA VAL A 339 23.99 8.16 1.48
C VAL A 339 24.99 7.90 0.37
N SER A 340 26.10 8.63 0.40
CA SER A 340 27.28 8.23 -0.36
C SER A 340 27.72 6.87 0.18
N GLN A 341 27.31 5.79 -0.50
CA GLN A 341 28.02 4.52 -0.43
C GLN A 341 29.43 4.79 -0.95
N HIS A 342 30.31 5.22 -0.05
CA HIS A 342 31.74 5.05 -0.22
C HIS A 342 32.04 3.56 -0.06
N ASP A 343 31.70 2.76 -1.07
CA ASP A 343 32.37 1.49 -1.24
C ASP A 343 33.82 1.79 -1.58
N LYS A 344 34.70 1.44 -0.64
CA LYS A 344 36.13 1.43 -0.81
C LYS A 344 36.46 0.45 -1.94
N GLY A 345 36.82 0.98 -3.10
CA GLY A 345 37.56 0.23 -4.12
C GLY A 345 36.87 0.18 -5.47
N GLN A 346 36.92 1.29 -6.22
CA GLN A 346 37.16 1.31 -7.66
C GLN A 346 37.42 2.75 -8.10
N GLU A 347 38.70 3.12 -8.20
CA GLU A 347 39.12 4.32 -8.91
C GLU A 347 38.80 4.14 -10.40
N GLY A 348 37.90 4.97 -10.96
CA GLY A 348 37.74 5.05 -12.42
C GLY A 348 36.40 5.56 -12.97
N LEU A 349 35.28 5.48 -12.25
CA LEU A 349 34.02 6.02 -12.78
C LEU A 349 33.77 7.45 -12.28
N LYS A 350 33.66 8.39 -13.22
CA LYS A 350 33.15 9.75 -13.00
C LYS A 350 31.90 9.69 -12.13
N THR A 351 32.01 10.19 -10.92
CA THR A 351 30.86 10.37 -10.02
C THR A 351 29.96 11.42 -10.66
N PHE A 352 28.88 10.99 -11.31
CA PHE A 352 27.86 11.90 -11.82
C PHE A 352 27.30 12.68 -10.64
N SER A 353 27.57 13.99 -10.56
CA SER A 353 26.95 14.86 -9.56
C SER A 353 25.49 15.07 -9.94
N LEU A 354 24.64 14.12 -9.57
CA LEU A 354 23.20 14.17 -9.80
C LEU A 354 22.60 15.27 -8.91
N ALA A 355 22.48 16.48 -9.44
CA ALA A 355 21.76 17.56 -8.78
C ALA A 355 20.26 17.34 -8.98
N ALA A 356 19.52 17.20 -7.87
CA ALA A 356 18.07 17.15 -7.87
C ALA A 356 17.47 18.37 -8.60
N GLY A 357 16.60 18.13 -9.58
CA GLY A 357 15.95 19.18 -10.35
C GLY A 357 16.78 19.75 -11.51
N SER A 358 17.89 19.11 -11.89
CA SER A 358 18.74 19.54 -13.02
C SER A 358 18.18 19.18 -14.41
N GLY A 359 17.16 18.31 -14.48
CA GLY A 359 16.49 17.98 -15.75
C GLY A 359 15.36 18.94 -16.12
N GLU A 360 15.02 18.99 -17.40
CA GLU A 360 13.99 19.89 -17.95
C GLU A 360 12.67 19.15 -18.18
N ILE A 361 11.54 19.73 -17.72
CA ILE A 361 10.19 19.21 -18.01
C ILE A 361 9.56 20.09 -19.10
N ILE A 362 9.23 19.48 -20.23
CA ILE A 362 8.50 20.12 -21.33
C ILE A 362 7.06 19.64 -21.30
N ILE A 363 6.12 20.58 -21.22
CA ILE A 363 4.70 20.27 -21.29
C ILE A 363 4.30 20.19 -22.76
N ALA A 364 3.93 19.00 -23.23
CA ALA A 364 3.36 18.79 -24.55
C ALA A 364 2.28 17.71 -24.51
N ASP A 365 1.18 17.95 -25.21
CA ASP A 365 0.12 16.96 -25.37
C ASP A 365 0.52 15.89 -26.41
N LYS A 366 -0.12 14.72 -26.35
CA LYS A 366 -0.01 13.56 -27.25
C LYS A 366 1.28 12.77 -27.22
N ILE A 367 2.18 13.13 -26.34
CA ILE A 367 3.51 12.53 -26.31
C ILE A 367 4.04 12.43 -24.88
N ILE A 368 4.60 11.27 -24.56
CA ILE A 368 5.46 11.07 -23.40
C ILE A 368 6.84 10.71 -23.95
N LYS A 369 7.84 11.57 -23.74
CA LYS A 369 9.20 11.34 -24.21
C LYS A 369 10.18 11.51 -23.07
N PHE A 370 10.97 10.47 -22.82
CA PHE A 370 12.19 10.56 -22.03
C PHE A 370 13.35 10.74 -23.01
N ASP A 371 14.18 11.75 -22.78
CA ASP A 371 15.28 12.12 -23.65
C ASP A 371 16.54 12.31 -22.81
N HIS A 372 17.37 11.28 -22.84
CA HIS A 372 18.59 11.14 -22.06
C HIS A 372 18.41 11.36 -20.55
N THR A 373 17.36 10.79 -19.98
CA THR A 373 16.94 11.03 -18.60
C THR A 373 17.51 9.96 -17.65
N PRO A 374 18.46 10.27 -16.76
CA PRO A 374 18.87 9.34 -15.71
C PRO A 374 17.73 9.10 -14.72
N LEU A 375 17.50 7.83 -14.38
CA LEU A 375 16.54 7.43 -13.35
C LEU A 375 17.30 7.09 -12.07
N ALA A 376 17.17 7.93 -11.05
CA ALA A 376 17.78 7.72 -9.75
C ALA A 376 16.73 7.70 -8.63
N THR A 377 17.01 6.96 -7.55
CA THR A 377 16.25 7.05 -6.32
C THR A 377 16.50 8.40 -5.64
N PRO A 378 15.58 8.90 -4.78
CA PRO A 378 15.86 10.07 -3.96
C PRO A 378 17.09 9.89 -3.06
N ASN A 379 17.49 8.64 -2.77
CA ASN A 379 18.68 8.32 -1.98
C ASN A 379 19.99 8.48 -2.76
N GLY A 380 19.92 8.64 -4.09
CA GLY A 380 21.08 8.79 -4.97
C GLY A 380 21.50 7.54 -5.74
N ASP A 381 20.78 6.44 -5.58
CA ASP A 381 21.07 5.21 -6.30
C ASP A 381 20.62 5.36 -7.75
N VAL A 382 21.55 5.27 -8.70
CA VAL A 382 21.23 5.30 -10.12
C VAL A 382 20.65 3.95 -10.53
N LEU A 383 19.37 3.94 -10.89
CA LEU A 383 18.66 2.76 -11.38
C LEU A 383 18.88 2.56 -12.88
N ILE A 384 18.85 3.67 -13.63
CA ILE A 384 19.11 3.70 -15.08
C ILE A 384 19.97 4.92 -15.36
N GLN A 385 21.13 4.74 -15.99
CA GLN A 385 22.06 5.84 -16.28
C GLN A 385 21.53 6.78 -17.36
N ASP A 386 20.89 6.22 -18.39
CA ASP A 386 20.40 6.99 -19.54
C ASP A 386 19.13 6.34 -20.08
N LEU A 387 17.98 7.01 -19.94
CA LEU A 387 16.69 6.50 -20.41
C LEU A 387 16.14 7.40 -21.51
N SER A 388 15.99 6.80 -22.71
CA SER A 388 15.45 7.47 -23.88
C SER A 388 14.37 6.62 -24.54
N PHE A 389 13.13 7.10 -24.56
CA PHE A 389 12.01 6.48 -25.27
C PHE A 389 10.88 7.46 -25.53
N GLU A 390 9.99 7.13 -26.47
CA GLU A 390 8.84 7.95 -26.83
C GLU A 390 7.56 7.10 -26.91
N VAL A 391 6.48 7.61 -26.34
CA VAL A 391 5.13 7.04 -26.39
C VAL A 391 4.18 8.09 -26.94
N LYS A 392 3.51 7.76 -28.04
CA LYS A 392 2.51 8.62 -28.68
C LYS A 392 1.10 8.25 -28.20
N SER A 393 0.19 9.22 -28.23
CA SER A 393 -1.23 9.00 -27.92
C SER A 393 -1.82 7.87 -28.78
N GLY A 394 -2.64 7.03 -28.16
CA GLY A 394 -3.25 5.85 -28.79
C GLY A 394 -2.39 4.58 -28.77
N ALA A 395 -1.13 4.66 -28.33
CA ALA A 395 -0.29 3.48 -28.13
C ALA A 395 -0.49 2.90 -26.72
N ASN A 396 -0.71 1.59 -26.65
CA ASN A 396 -0.67 0.84 -25.39
C ASN A 396 0.76 0.33 -25.16
N VAL A 397 1.40 0.76 -24.07
CA VAL A 397 2.78 0.40 -23.76
C VAL A 397 2.84 -0.39 -22.46
N LEU A 398 3.47 -1.56 -22.52
CA LEU A 398 3.71 -2.42 -21.37
C LEU A 398 5.18 -2.29 -20.93
N VAL A 399 5.42 -1.91 -19.68
CA VAL A 399 6.76 -1.82 -19.09
C VAL A 399 7.04 -3.07 -18.26
N CYS A 400 7.89 -3.95 -18.77
CA CYS A 400 8.31 -5.20 -18.11
C CYS A 400 9.76 -5.13 -17.64
N GLY A 401 10.10 -5.92 -16.62
CA GLY A 401 11.49 -6.07 -16.15
C GLY A 401 11.57 -6.65 -14.73
N PRO A 402 12.76 -7.01 -14.26
CA PRO A 402 12.97 -7.58 -12.92
C PRO A 402 12.49 -6.66 -11.78
N ASN A 403 12.21 -7.23 -10.61
CA ASN A 403 11.93 -6.41 -9.44
C ASN A 403 13.16 -5.59 -9.05
N GLY A 404 12.97 -4.29 -8.77
CA GLY A 404 14.05 -3.37 -8.44
C GLY A 404 14.70 -2.63 -9.61
N CYS A 405 14.41 -2.97 -10.88
CA CYS A 405 15.02 -2.29 -12.04
C CYS A 405 14.54 -0.83 -12.29
N GLY A 406 13.61 -0.32 -11.48
CA GLY A 406 13.14 1.07 -11.56
C GLY A 406 11.80 1.30 -12.28
N LYS A 407 11.03 0.26 -12.61
CA LYS A 407 9.68 0.40 -13.20
C LYS A 407 8.79 1.39 -12.43
N SER A 408 8.68 1.21 -11.11
CA SER A 408 7.86 2.10 -10.29
C SER A 408 8.47 3.51 -10.16
N SER A 409 9.79 3.60 -10.19
CA SER A 409 10.52 4.88 -10.15
C SER A 409 10.27 5.70 -11.41
N LEU A 410 10.18 5.07 -12.57
CA LEU A 410 9.85 5.71 -13.85
C LEU A 410 8.54 6.51 -13.75
N PHE A 411 7.49 5.85 -13.26
CA PHE A 411 6.18 6.49 -13.10
C PHE A 411 6.17 7.54 -11.98
N ARG A 412 7.00 7.41 -10.94
CA ARG A 412 7.17 8.46 -9.92
C ARG A 412 7.81 9.72 -10.50
N VAL A 413 8.77 9.56 -11.40
CA VAL A 413 9.35 10.69 -12.15
C VAL A 413 8.32 11.28 -13.13
N LEU A 414 7.60 10.44 -13.87
CA LEU A 414 6.54 10.89 -14.79
C LEU A 414 5.41 11.65 -14.08
N GLY A 415 5.02 11.17 -12.89
CA GLY A 415 4.04 11.80 -12.01
C GLY A 415 4.57 12.97 -11.21
N GLU A 416 5.84 13.36 -11.40
CA GLU A 416 6.53 14.44 -10.70
C GLU A 416 6.55 14.28 -9.17
N LEU A 417 6.35 13.05 -8.69
CA LEU A 417 6.55 12.66 -7.30
C LEU A 417 8.04 12.66 -6.97
N TRP A 418 8.88 12.24 -7.92
CA TRP A 418 10.34 12.33 -7.85
C TRP A 418 10.84 13.35 -8.87
N PRO A 419 11.90 14.12 -8.55
CA PRO A 419 12.46 15.10 -9.47
C PRO A 419 13.39 14.45 -10.49
N LEU A 420 13.67 15.20 -11.56
CA LEU A 420 14.65 14.82 -12.56
C LEU A 420 16.07 15.11 -12.08
N PHE A 421 17.01 14.22 -12.36
CA PHE A 421 18.43 14.40 -12.06
C PHE A 421 19.28 14.69 -13.32
N GLY A 422 18.62 14.95 -14.45
CA GLY A 422 19.23 15.25 -15.73
C GLY A 422 18.25 14.94 -16.88
N GLY A 423 18.68 15.18 -18.12
CA GLY A 423 17.89 14.91 -19.31
C GLY A 423 16.64 15.77 -19.45
N ARG A 424 15.74 15.34 -20.32
CA ARG A 424 14.51 16.07 -20.65
C ARG A 424 13.30 15.13 -20.68
N LEU A 425 12.25 15.51 -19.95
CA LEU A 425 10.98 14.79 -19.89
C LEU A 425 9.91 15.62 -20.59
N THR A 426 9.38 15.11 -21.70
CA THR A 426 8.21 15.69 -22.36
C THR A 426 6.97 14.91 -21.93
N LYS A 427 5.94 15.59 -21.42
CA LYS A 427 4.68 14.93 -21.02
C LYS A 427 3.49 15.89 -21.02
N PRO A 428 2.24 15.36 -20.99
CA PRO A 428 1.05 16.20 -20.80
C PRO A 428 1.01 16.88 -19.42
N GLU A 429 0.17 17.91 -19.32
CA GLU A 429 -0.13 18.55 -18.03
C GLU A 429 -0.62 17.55 -17.00
N ARG A 430 -0.31 17.78 -15.71
CA ARG A 430 -0.61 16.85 -14.60
C ARG A 430 -2.07 16.40 -14.56
N GLY A 431 -3.01 17.30 -14.87
CA GLY A 431 -4.45 17.01 -14.82
C GLY A 431 -4.98 16.14 -15.97
N LYS A 432 -4.13 15.76 -16.93
CA LYS A 432 -4.44 14.90 -18.09
C LYS A 432 -3.89 13.48 -17.95
N LEU A 433 -3.12 13.20 -16.90
CA LEU A 433 -2.57 11.88 -16.60
C LEU A 433 -3.26 11.31 -15.36
N PHE A 434 -3.79 10.10 -15.50
CA PHE A 434 -4.36 9.37 -14.37
C PHE A 434 -3.44 8.21 -13.98
N TYR A 435 -3.12 8.12 -12.69
CA TYR A 435 -2.24 7.11 -12.12
C TYR A 435 -3.01 6.16 -11.23
N VAL A 436 -2.96 4.86 -11.53
CA VAL A 436 -3.46 3.83 -10.63
C VAL A 436 -2.30 3.29 -9.80
N PRO A 437 -2.27 3.53 -8.47
CA PRO A 437 -1.16 3.09 -7.63
C PRO A 437 -1.11 1.57 -7.52
N GLN A 438 0.10 1.04 -7.32
CA GLN A 438 0.35 -0.40 -7.14
C GLN A 438 -0.39 -1.00 -5.93
N ARG A 439 -0.55 -0.20 -4.86
CA ARG A 439 -1.38 -0.53 -3.70
C ARG A 439 -2.59 0.39 -3.75
N PRO A 440 -3.81 -0.12 -3.97
CA PRO A 440 -4.99 0.71 -4.05
C PRO A 440 -5.26 1.36 -2.68
N TYR A 441 -5.64 2.64 -2.71
CA TYR A 441 -6.04 3.38 -1.52
C TYR A 441 -7.56 3.30 -1.37
N MET A 442 -8.03 2.94 -0.17
CA MET A 442 -9.45 3.00 0.19
C MET A 442 -9.68 4.23 1.03
N THR A 443 -10.66 5.04 0.67
CA THR A 443 -10.99 6.26 1.43
C THR A 443 -11.64 5.91 2.77
N LEU A 444 -11.64 6.83 3.72
CA LEU A 444 -12.50 6.71 4.89
C LEU A 444 -13.85 7.33 4.56
N GLY A 445 -14.94 6.66 4.93
CA GLY A 445 -16.30 7.17 4.72
C GLY A 445 -17.22 6.15 4.06
N THR A 446 -18.10 6.67 3.21
CA THR A 446 -19.19 5.89 2.61
C THR A 446 -18.75 5.07 1.38
N LEU A 447 -19.59 4.15 0.91
CA LEU A 447 -19.36 3.46 -0.37
C LEU A 447 -19.29 4.47 -1.52
N ARG A 448 -20.11 5.51 -1.47
CA ARG A 448 -20.07 6.65 -2.39
C ARG A 448 -18.69 7.31 -2.38
N ASP A 449 -18.15 7.63 -1.21
CA ASP A 449 -16.82 8.24 -1.05
C ASP A 449 -15.70 7.36 -1.60
N GLN A 450 -15.88 6.04 -1.69
CA GLN A 450 -14.94 5.16 -2.40
C GLN A 450 -14.96 5.45 -3.90
N VAL A 451 -16.15 5.38 -4.51
CA VAL A 451 -16.30 5.44 -5.97
C VAL A 451 -15.98 6.83 -6.52
N ILE A 452 -16.37 7.88 -5.80
CA ILE A 452 -16.20 9.26 -6.29
C ILE A 452 -14.82 9.86 -5.99
N TYR A 453 -13.96 9.19 -5.21
CA TYR A 453 -12.64 9.70 -4.88
C TYR A 453 -11.86 10.08 -6.15
N PRO A 454 -11.18 11.25 -6.23
CA PRO A 454 -10.89 12.22 -5.16
C PRO A 454 -11.94 13.32 -4.97
N ASP A 455 -13.09 13.25 -5.66
CA ASP A 455 -14.16 14.23 -5.52
C ASP A 455 -14.92 14.08 -4.20
N THR A 456 -15.53 15.18 -3.74
CA THR A 456 -16.50 15.12 -2.64
C THR A 456 -17.93 14.94 -3.17
N TYR A 457 -18.88 14.60 -2.29
CA TYR A 457 -20.29 14.54 -2.65
C TYR A 457 -20.82 15.87 -3.22
N GLU A 458 -20.34 17.01 -2.72
CA GLU A 458 -20.71 18.32 -3.25
C GLU A 458 -20.14 18.53 -4.66
N ASP A 459 -18.97 17.99 -4.97
CA ASP A 459 -18.42 18.00 -6.32
C ASP A 459 -19.21 17.09 -7.26
N GLN A 460 -19.64 15.90 -6.79
CA GLN A 460 -20.55 15.02 -7.54
C GLN A 460 -21.85 15.76 -7.90
N LYS A 461 -22.46 16.46 -6.94
CA LYS A 461 -23.67 17.27 -7.17
C LYS A 461 -23.44 18.41 -8.15
N ARG A 462 -22.35 19.18 -7.99
CA ARG A 462 -21.98 20.26 -8.93
C ARG A 462 -21.78 19.75 -10.35
N LYS A 463 -21.30 18.51 -10.49
CA LYS A 463 -21.10 17.82 -11.78
C LYS A 463 -22.38 17.20 -12.34
N GLY A 464 -23.48 17.17 -11.58
CA GLY A 464 -24.78 16.65 -12.02
C GLY A 464 -24.81 15.13 -12.21
N ILE A 465 -23.96 14.39 -11.49
CA ILE A 465 -23.83 12.93 -11.64
C ILE A 465 -24.83 12.23 -10.72
N SER A 466 -25.73 11.44 -11.30
CA SER A 466 -26.70 10.64 -10.54
C SER A 466 -26.09 9.33 -10.04
N ASP A 467 -26.71 8.76 -9.01
CA ASP A 467 -26.29 7.48 -8.41
C ASP A 467 -26.41 6.31 -9.38
N GLN A 468 -27.33 6.39 -10.35
CA GLN A 468 -27.46 5.40 -11.42
C GLN A 468 -26.17 5.32 -12.26
N VAL A 469 -25.52 6.45 -12.51
CA VAL A 469 -24.28 6.50 -13.26
C VAL A 469 -23.11 5.96 -12.42
N LEU A 470 -23.12 6.16 -11.10
CA LEU A 470 -22.16 5.52 -10.20
C LEU A 470 -22.32 3.99 -10.20
N GLN A 471 -23.57 3.52 -10.23
CA GLN A 471 -23.87 2.09 -10.33
C GLN A 471 -23.36 1.50 -11.65
N GLU A 472 -23.59 2.18 -12.78
CA GLU A 472 -23.03 1.78 -14.07
C GLU A 472 -21.49 1.66 -14.02
N TYR A 473 -20.79 2.53 -13.29
CA TYR A 473 -19.34 2.40 -13.12
C TYR A 473 -18.94 1.19 -12.28
N LEU A 474 -19.64 0.91 -11.18
CA LEU A 474 -19.41 -0.29 -10.39
C LEU A 474 -19.68 -1.55 -11.23
N ASP A 475 -20.75 -1.58 -12.00
CA ASP A 475 -21.11 -2.70 -12.88
C ASP A 475 -20.05 -2.95 -13.95
N ASN A 476 -19.52 -1.89 -14.57
CA ASN A 476 -18.43 -1.97 -15.55
C ASN A 476 -17.14 -2.57 -14.97
N VAL A 477 -16.90 -2.43 -13.67
CA VAL A 477 -15.78 -3.07 -12.97
C VAL A 477 -16.20 -4.31 -12.18
N GLN A 478 -17.40 -4.84 -12.44
CA GLN A 478 -17.94 -6.05 -11.80
C GLN A 478 -17.96 -5.97 -10.27
N LEU A 479 -18.36 -4.81 -9.76
CA LEU A 479 -18.53 -4.51 -8.33
C LEU A 479 -19.97 -4.09 -7.97
N GLY A 480 -20.92 -4.23 -8.89
CA GLY A 480 -22.33 -3.92 -8.66
C GLY A 480 -22.92 -4.65 -7.44
N HIS A 481 -22.51 -5.90 -7.23
CA HIS A 481 -22.94 -6.73 -6.10
C HIS A 481 -22.57 -6.13 -4.74
N ILE A 482 -21.58 -5.24 -4.65
CA ILE A 482 -21.21 -4.58 -3.39
C ILE A 482 -22.35 -3.65 -2.96
N LEU A 483 -22.94 -2.90 -3.89
CA LEU A 483 -24.07 -2.04 -3.57
C LEU A 483 -25.29 -2.87 -3.13
N ASP A 484 -25.54 -4.01 -3.76
CA ASP A 484 -26.61 -4.93 -3.38
C ASP A 484 -26.36 -5.56 -2.00
N ARG A 485 -25.10 -5.90 -1.69
CA ARG A 485 -24.68 -6.51 -0.42
C ARG A 485 -24.80 -5.53 0.75
N GLU A 486 -24.36 -4.28 0.56
CA GLU A 486 -24.36 -3.25 1.61
C GLU A 486 -25.69 -2.49 1.68
N GLY A 487 -26.47 -2.47 0.58
CA GLY A 487 -27.84 -1.95 0.50
C GLY A 487 -27.98 -0.44 0.31
N SER A 488 -26.92 0.36 0.50
CA SER A 488 -26.96 1.81 0.28
C SER A 488 -25.59 2.41 -0.02
N TRP A 489 -25.59 3.52 -0.78
CA TRP A 489 -24.42 4.33 -1.10
C TRP A 489 -23.80 5.02 0.11
N ASP A 490 -24.61 5.29 1.14
CA ASP A 490 -24.21 6.09 2.30
C ASP A 490 -23.79 5.21 3.50
N VAL A 491 -23.59 3.91 3.28
CA VAL A 491 -23.07 2.97 4.28
C VAL A 491 -21.61 3.28 4.55
N VAL A 492 -21.22 3.33 5.83
CA VAL A 492 -19.85 3.55 6.28
C VAL A 492 -19.27 2.24 6.81
N GLN A 493 -18.13 1.81 6.27
CA GLN A 493 -17.41 0.60 6.68
C GLN A 493 -15.90 0.83 6.68
N ASP A 494 -15.14 -0.08 7.28
CA ASP A 494 -13.70 -0.19 7.03
C ASP A 494 -13.47 -0.92 5.71
N TRP A 495 -13.55 -0.18 4.61
CA TRP A 495 -13.40 -0.72 3.25
C TRP A 495 -12.05 -1.38 2.99
N MET A 496 -11.03 -1.05 3.80
CA MET A 496 -9.74 -1.72 3.72
C MET A 496 -9.84 -3.17 4.18
N ASP A 497 -10.71 -3.52 5.12
CA ASP A 497 -10.86 -4.90 5.61
C ASP A 497 -12.04 -5.63 4.96
N VAL A 498 -13.11 -4.89 4.63
CA VAL A 498 -14.35 -5.44 4.06
C VAL A 498 -14.20 -5.88 2.61
N LEU A 499 -13.37 -5.20 1.83
CA LEU A 499 -13.14 -5.56 0.43
C LEU A 499 -12.04 -6.61 0.32
N SER A 500 -12.24 -7.61 -0.53
CA SER A 500 -11.18 -8.55 -0.89
C SER A 500 -10.07 -7.86 -1.70
N GLY A 501 -8.87 -8.44 -1.76
CA GLY A 501 -7.75 -7.87 -2.53
C GLY A 501 -8.08 -7.61 -4.01
N GLY A 502 -8.85 -8.50 -4.64
CA GLY A 502 -9.32 -8.33 -6.02
C GLY A 502 -10.37 -7.21 -6.15
N GLU A 503 -11.30 -7.11 -5.19
CA GLU A 503 -12.28 -6.01 -5.16
C GLU A 503 -11.60 -4.65 -4.95
N LYS A 504 -10.58 -4.56 -4.09
CA LYS A 504 -9.78 -3.32 -3.89
C LYS A 504 -9.13 -2.85 -5.20
N GLN A 505 -8.57 -3.79 -5.98
CA GLN A 505 -7.97 -3.46 -7.27
C GLN A 505 -9.02 -2.97 -8.27
N ARG A 506 -10.16 -3.68 -8.39
CA ARG A 506 -11.26 -3.28 -9.29
C ARG A 506 -11.89 -1.96 -8.86
N MET A 507 -11.97 -1.67 -7.56
CA MET A 507 -12.45 -0.40 -7.03
C MET A 507 -11.54 0.75 -7.47
N ALA A 508 -10.21 0.56 -7.44
CA ALA A 508 -9.27 1.55 -7.96
C ALA A 508 -9.45 1.80 -9.48
N VAL A 509 -9.82 0.77 -10.25
CA VAL A 509 -10.21 0.93 -11.67
C VAL A 509 -11.54 1.67 -11.80
N GLY A 510 -12.52 1.37 -10.94
CA GLY A 510 -13.83 2.04 -10.91
C GLY A 510 -13.69 3.55 -10.62
N ILE A 511 -12.86 3.89 -9.65
CA ILE A 511 -12.44 5.27 -9.34
C ILE A 511 -11.84 5.95 -10.57
N SER A 512 -10.99 5.23 -11.31
CA SER A 512 -10.38 5.73 -12.54
C SER A 512 -11.45 6.02 -13.61
N LEU A 513 -12.38 5.08 -13.82
CA LEU A 513 -13.48 5.24 -14.78
C LEU A 513 -14.38 6.41 -14.41
N PHE A 514 -14.75 6.58 -13.14
CA PHE A 514 -15.53 7.72 -12.67
C PHE A 514 -14.80 9.04 -12.96
N THR A 515 -13.54 9.15 -12.55
CA THR A 515 -12.73 10.36 -12.68
C THR A 515 -12.47 10.73 -14.14
N VAL A 516 -12.28 9.73 -15.00
CA VAL A 516 -11.96 9.90 -16.43
C VAL A 516 -13.23 10.13 -17.28
N SER A 517 -14.33 9.42 -17.00
CA SER A 517 -15.51 9.38 -17.86
C SER A 517 -16.39 10.64 -17.79
N HIS A 518 -16.39 11.35 -16.66
CA HIS A 518 -17.31 12.48 -16.41
C HIS A 518 -16.86 13.85 -16.90
N ARG A 519 -15.60 13.99 -17.30
CA ARG A 519 -15.19 15.20 -18.00
C ARG A 519 -15.40 14.94 -19.50
N LYS A 520 -16.64 15.13 -20.00
CA LYS A 520 -17.01 14.92 -21.43
C LYS A 520 -16.21 15.80 -22.40
N SER A 521 -15.62 16.90 -21.97
CA SER A 521 -14.61 17.65 -22.74
C SER A 521 -13.23 16.97 -22.77
N LEU A 522 -12.95 16.06 -21.83
CA LEU A 522 -11.65 15.43 -21.56
C LEU A 522 -11.52 13.95 -21.96
N TRP A 523 -12.55 13.33 -22.55
CA TRP A 523 -12.33 12.13 -23.40
C TRP A 523 -11.39 12.44 -24.57
N LYS A 524 -11.29 13.71 -24.97
CA LYS A 524 -10.30 14.24 -25.92
C LYS A 524 -8.93 14.56 -25.30
N HIS A 525 -8.76 14.51 -23.98
CA HIS A 525 -7.60 15.10 -23.28
C HIS A 525 -6.91 14.21 -22.25
N HIS A 526 -7.48 13.07 -21.84
CA HIS A 526 -6.71 12.00 -21.19
C HIS A 526 -6.23 11.04 -22.27
N GLU A 527 -4.96 11.17 -22.64
CA GLU A 527 -4.39 10.41 -23.76
C GLU A 527 -3.69 9.13 -23.31
N VAL A 528 -3.43 8.99 -22.00
CA VAL A 528 -2.66 7.88 -21.41
C VAL A 528 -3.21 7.53 -20.02
N ILE A 529 -3.55 6.25 -19.81
CA ILE A 529 -3.87 5.67 -18.49
C ILE A 529 -2.71 4.75 -18.11
N LEU A 530 -2.17 4.91 -16.90
CA LEU A 530 -0.99 4.18 -16.43
C LEU A 530 -1.36 3.25 -15.27
N PHE A 531 -1.19 1.95 -15.50
CA PHE A 531 -1.44 0.91 -14.50
C PHE A 531 -0.12 0.40 -13.90
N PHE A 532 -0.03 0.36 -12.58
CA PHE A 532 1.03 -0.35 -11.88
C PHE A 532 0.57 -1.77 -11.52
N MET A 533 1.01 -2.76 -12.28
CA MET A 533 0.78 -4.17 -11.95
C MET A 533 1.99 -4.76 -11.22
N ARG A 534 1.75 -5.37 -10.05
CA ARG A 534 2.80 -6.01 -9.23
C ARG A 534 3.14 -7.42 -9.74
N ASP A 535 2.16 -8.09 -10.33
CA ASP A 535 2.23 -9.44 -10.86
C ASP A 535 1.53 -9.46 -12.23
N HIS A 536 1.82 -10.45 -13.08
CA HIS A 536 1.21 -10.67 -14.40
C HIS A 536 -0.31 -10.98 -14.37
N VAL A 537 -0.97 -10.70 -13.25
CA VAL A 537 -2.34 -11.09 -12.96
C VAL A 537 -3.17 -9.83 -12.69
N SER A 538 -4.39 -9.82 -13.22
CA SER A 538 -5.54 -8.93 -12.95
C SER A 538 -5.78 -7.65 -13.77
N LEU A 539 -5.41 -7.62 -15.06
CA LEU A 539 -6.20 -6.89 -16.08
C LEU A 539 -6.54 -7.74 -17.32
N SER A 540 -5.70 -8.73 -17.65
CA SER A 540 -6.01 -9.76 -18.66
C SER A 540 -7.11 -10.74 -18.23
N GLN A 541 -7.46 -10.77 -16.94
CA GLN A 541 -8.43 -11.70 -16.37
C GLN A 541 -9.89 -11.23 -16.46
N TYR A 542 -10.15 -9.96 -16.83
CA TYR A 542 -11.51 -9.40 -16.79
C TYR A 542 -11.95 -8.64 -18.04
N ILE A 543 -11.08 -8.41 -19.02
CA ILE A 543 -11.54 -8.44 -20.41
C ILE A 543 -11.71 -9.92 -20.72
N VAL A 544 -12.88 -10.49 -20.42
CA VAL A 544 -13.26 -11.77 -21.02
C VAL A 544 -13.39 -11.50 -22.52
N SER A 545 -12.25 -11.58 -23.22
CA SER A 545 -12.26 -11.98 -24.62
C SER A 545 -13.02 -13.29 -24.63
N ALA A 546 -14.20 -13.25 -25.24
CA ALA A 546 -15.04 -14.41 -25.38
C ALA A 546 -14.24 -15.46 -26.16
N SER A 547 -13.74 -16.45 -25.43
CA SER A 547 -12.72 -17.39 -25.89
C SER A 547 -13.10 -18.81 -25.47
N LEU A 548 -12.73 -19.77 -26.30
CA LEU A 548 -12.87 -21.20 -26.02
C LEU A 548 -11.53 -21.72 -25.50
N ARG A 549 -11.51 -22.29 -24.31
CA ARG A 549 -10.30 -22.66 -23.57
C ARG A 549 -10.30 -24.15 -23.25
N PHE A 550 -9.25 -24.87 -23.60
CA PHE A 550 -9.15 -26.30 -23.28
C PHE A 550 -7.69 -26.72 -23.03
N ILE A 551 -7.52 -27.84 -22.34
CA ILE A 551 -6.22 -28.50 -22.12
C ILE A 551 -6.16 -29.72 -23.03
N ALA A 552 -5.00 -29.96 -23.62
CA ALA A 552 -4.68 -31.19 -24.32
C ALA A 552 -3.58 -31.93 -23.54
N ILE A 553 -3.84 -33.18 -23.18
CA ILE A 553 -2.94 -34.01 -22.36
C ILE A 553 -3.03 -35.46 -22.81
N GLY A 554 -1.90 -36.08 -23.11
CA GLY A 554 -1.76 -37.52 -23.31
C GLY A 554 -0.94 -38.16 -22.19
N ASP A 555 -0.90 -39.50 -22.19
CA ASP A 555 0.13 -40.25 -21.46
C ASP A 555 0.09 -39.98 -19.95
N TRP A 556 -1.10 -39.81 -19.39
CA TRP A 556 -1.32 -39.46 -17.99
C TRP A 556 -1.70 -40.67 -17.12
N GLY A 557 -1.81 -41.86 -17.73
CA GLY A 557 -2.49 -43.03 -17.17
C GLY A 557 -1.85 -43.82 -16.03
N GLY A 558 -1.06 -43.17 -15.18
CA GLY A 558 -0.55 -43.77 -13.94
C GLY A 558 0.32 -45.00 -14.15
N ILE A 559 0.17 -45.99 -13.26
CA ILE A 559 0.87 -47.29 -13.29
C ILE A 559 -0.10 -48.40 -12.90
N PRO A 560 0.13 -49.67 -13.32
CA PRO A 560 -0.82 -50.76 -13.06
C PRO A 560 -0.78 -51.31 -11.63
N THR A 561 0.11 -50.80 -10.78
CA THR A 561 0.25 -51.22 -9.38
C THR A 561 -0.27 -50.14 -8.41
N PRO A 562 -0.91 -50.51 -7.28
CA PRO A 562 -1.30 -49.54 -6.26
C PRO A 562 -0.13 -48.63 -5.86
N PRO A 563 -0.33 -47.30 -5.76
CA PRO A 563 -1.62 -46.61 -5.67
C PRO A 563 -2.26 -46.22 -7.02
N PHE A 564 -1.77 -46.76 -8.14
CA PHE A 564 -2.26 -46.59 -9.52
C PHE A 564 -2.06 -45.20 -10.16
N PHE A 565 -1.25 -44.34 -9.55
CA PHE A 565 -0.83 -43.05 -10.09
C PHE A 565 0.65 -42.83 -9.77
N THR A 566 1.26 -41.84 -10.42
CA THR A 566 2.65 -41.40 -10.14
C THR A 566 2.67 -40.00 -9.53
N ASP A 567 3.81 -39.60 -8.97
CA ASP A 567 4.00 -38.23 -8.48
C ASP A 567 3.99 -37.20 -9.62
N VAL A 568 4.49 -37.59 -10.80
CA VAL A 568 4.41 -36.78 -12.03
C VAL A 568 2.96 -36.56 -12.44
N GLY A 569 2.16 -37.63 -12.53
CA GLY A 569 0.73 -37.53 -12.84
C GLY A 569 -0.05 -36.64 -11.85
N LYS A 570 0.28 -36.73 -10.56
CA LYS A 570 -0.31 -35.85 -9.53
C LYS A 570 0.13 -34.39 -9.66
N ALA A 571 1.40 -34.13 -9.94
CA ALA A 571 1.91 -32.77 -10.15
C ALA A 571 1.24 -32.13 -11.37
N THR A 572 1.18 -32.85 -12.49
CA THR A 572 0.47 -32.44 -13.69
C THR A 572 -1.01 -32.13 -13.41
N ALA A 573 -1.71 -33.00 -12.68
CA ALA A 573 -3.11 -32.77 -12.30
C ALA A 573 -3.31 -31.54 -11.42
N ALA A 574 -2.42 -31.31 -10.44
CA ALA A 574 -2.45 -30.14 -9.58
C ALA A 574 -2.24 -28.83 -10.36
N ASP A 575 -1.41 -28.86 -11.40
CA ASP A 575 -1.17 -27.69 -12.25
C ASP A 575 -2.26 -27.48 -13.30
N MET A 576 -2.88 -28.54 -13.81
CA MET A 576 -4.12 -28.44 -14.57
C MET A 576 -5.21 -27.75 -13.76
N ALA A 577 -5.37 -28.11 -12.48
CA ALA A 577 -6.32 -27.48 -11.57
C ALA A 577 -6.00 -26.00 -11.34
N ARG A 578 -4.72 -25.67 -11.13
CA ARG A 578 -4.25 -24.28 -11.00
C ARG A 578 -4.55 -23.45 -12.24
N VAL A 579 -4.29 -24.00 -13.44
CA VAL A 579 -4.59 -23.33 -14.72
C VAL A 579 -6.10 -23.19 -14.90
N ALA A 580 -6.90 -24.21 -14.60
CA ALA A 580 -8.35 -24.15 -14.67
C ALA A 580 -8.93 -23.08 -13.72
N HIS A 581 -8.44 -23.01 -12.48
CA HIS A 581 -8.84 -22.00 -11.50
C HIS A 581 -8.47 -20.58 -11.94
N ASN A 582 -7.25 -20.38 -12.46
CA ASN A 582 -6.73 -19.05 -12.77
C ASN A 582 -7.14 -18.54 -14.15
N MET A 583 -7.21 -19.41 -15.15
CA MET A 583 -7.43 -19.03 -16.56
C MET A 583 -8.80 -19.48 -17.08
N GLY A 584 -9.51 -20.34 -16.36
CA GLY A 584 -10.77 -20.92 -16.83
C GLY A 584 -10.53 -22.01 -17.89
N LEU A 585 -11.44 -22.99 -17.91
CA LEU A 585 -11.37 -24.15 -18.77
C LEU A 585 -12.78 -24.57 -19.21
N ASN A 586 -12.97 -24.89 -20.49
CA ASN A 586 -14.25 -25.37 -21.02
C ASN A 586 -14.30 -26.90 -21.13
N PHE A 587 -13.19 -27.54 -21.53
CA PHE A 587 -13.07 -29.00 -21.64
C PHE A 587 -11.59 -29.45 -21.60
N VAL A 588 -11.36 -30.75 -21.49
CA VAL A 588 -10.06 -31.40 -21.62
C VAL A 588 -10.10 -32.37 -22.81
N LEU A 589 -9.06 -32.35 -23.65
CA LEU A 589 -8.81 -33.38 -24.66
C LEU A 589 -7.76 -34.35 -24.10
N SER A 590 -8.18 -35.59 -23.93
CA SER A 590 -7.32 -36.69 -23.50
C SER A 590 -6.80 -37.42 -24.74
N LEU A 591 -5.49 -37.33 -24.97
CA LEU A 591 -4.80 -37.74 -26.20
C LEU A 591 -4.27 -39.17 -26.13
N GLY A 592 -4.96 -40.07 -25.43
CA GLY A 592 -4.59 -41.49 -25.31
C GLY A 592 -3.64 -41.82 -24.17
N ASP A 593 -3.49 -43.12 -23.97
CA ASP A 593 -2.78 -43.75 -22.85
C ASP A 593 -3.33 -43.33 -21.49
N HIS A 594 -4.64 -43.54 -21.34
CA HIS A 594 -5.38 -43.25 -20.12
C HIS A 594 -5.04 -44.21 -18.98
N PHE A 595 -4.59 -45.42 -19.29
CA PHE A 595 -4.25 -46.44 -18.30
C PHE A 595 -3.04 -47.29 -18.75
N TYR A 596 -1.87 -47.03 -18.16
CA TYR A 596 -0.68 -47.82 -18.40
C TYR A 596 -0.68 -49.16 -17.63
N TYR A 597 -0.03 -50.23 -18.11
CA TYR A 597 0.53 -50.43 -19.46
C TYR A 597 -0.38 -51.29 -20.36
N HIS A 598 -1.46 -51.85 -19.81
CA HIS A 598 -2.31 -52.81 -20.52
C HIS A 598 -3.79 -52.42 -20.50
N GLY A 599 -4.08 -51.10 -20.48
CA GLY A 599 -5.44 -50.57 -20.46
C GLY A 599 -6.22 -51.07 -19.23
N VAL A 600 -7.53 -50.82 -19.18
CA VAL A 600 -8.46 -51.37 -18.15
C VAL A 600 -8.95 -52.76 -18.52
N THR A 601 -9.34 -53.58 -17.55
CA THR A 601 -9.89 -54.93 -17.81
C THR A 601 -11.37 -54.90 -18.16
N ASP A 602 -12.14 -54.12 -17.41
CA ASP A 602 -13.59 -54.01 -17.50
C ASP A 602 -14.04 -52.66 -16.92
N ILE A 603 -15.35 -52.44 -16.88
CA ILE A 603 -15.95 -51.16 -16.50
C ILE A 603 -15.83 -50.86 -14.99
N GLU A 604 -15.60 -51.88 -14.16
CA GLU A 604 -15.46 -51.77 -12.70
C GLU A 604 -13.99 -51.72 -12.25
N ASP A 605 -13.04 -51.63 -13.21
CA ASP A 605 -11.61 -51.52 -12.91
C ASP A 605 -11.34 -50.34 -11.98
N LEU A 606 -10.69 -50.62 -10.84
CA LEU A 606 -10.42 -49.64 -9.79
C LEU A 606 -9.60 -48.45 -10.29
N ARG A 607 -8.88 -48.59 -11.41
CA ARG A 607 -8.07 -47.50 -11.99
C ARG A 607 -8.91 -46.36 -12.53
N PHE A 608 -10.15 -46.58 -12.97
CA PHE A 608 -11.06 -45.45 -13.27
C PHE A 608 -11.20 -44.53 -12.05
N LYS A 609 -11.36 -45.12 -10.87
CA LYS A 609 -11.45 -44.35 -9.63
C LYS A 609 -10.10 -43.82 -9.16
N ALA A 610 -9.07 -44.66 -9.12
CA ALA A 610 -7.79 -44.35 -8.51
C ALA A 610 -6.91 -43.44 -9.38
N THR A 611 -6.81 -43.73 -10.68
CA THR A 611 -5.95 -43.01 -11.64
C THR A 611 -6.63 -41.77 -12.20
N TYR A 612 -7.95 -41.81 -12.42
CA TYR A 612 -8.69 -40.70 -13.03
C TYR A 612 -9.54 -39.91 -12.02
N GLU A 613 -10.53 -40.54 -11.39
CA GLU A 613 -11.47 -39.81 -10.53
C GLU A 613 -10.83 -39.19 -9.29
N THR A 614 -9.81 -39.84 -8.73
CA THR A 614 -9.12 -39.38 -7.51
C THR A 614 -8.00 -38.39 -7.82
N VAL A 615 -7.21 -38.62 -8.87
CA VAL A 615 -6.07 -37.75 -9.21
C VAL A 615 -6.56 -36.39 -9.74
N PHE A 616 -7.62 -36.39 -10.56
CA PHE A 616 -8.21 -35.18 -11.13
C PHE A 616 -9.47 -34.74 -10.39
N ALA A 617 -9.47 -34.86 -9.05
CA ALA A 617 -10.62 -34.59 -8.17
C ALA A 617 -10.74 -33.12 -7.72
N ASP A 618 -9.85 -32.23 -8.17
CA ASP A 618 -9.88 -30.83 -7.76
C ASP A 618 -11.20 -30.15 -8.19
N PRO A 619 -11.84 -29.31 -7.34
CA PRO A 619 -13.11 -28.67 -7.66
C PRO A 619 -13.13 -27.89 -8.98
N SER A 620 -11.97 -27.38 -9.43
CA SER A 620 -11.83 -26.68 -10.71
C SER A 620 -11.90 -27.59 -11.94
N LEU A 621 -11.73 -28.92 -11.77
CA LEU A 621 -11.71 -29.92 -12.84
C LEU A 621 -12.90 -30.89 -12.81
N VAL A 622 -13.57 -31.07 -11.66
CA VAL A 622 -14.67 -32.06 -11.50
C VAL A 622 -15.85 -31.78 -12.43
N ASN A 623 -16.14 -30.51 -12.74
CA ASN A 623 -17.25 -30.12 -13.63
C ASN A 623 -16.81 -29.91 -15.10
N ILE A 624 -15.56 -30.23 -15.43
CA ILE A 624 -15.02 -30.04 -16.78
C ILE A 624 -15.17 -31.34 -17.56
N PRO A 625 -15.79 -31.35 -18.76
CA PRO A 625 -15.90 -32.53 -19.59
C PRO A 625 -14.54 -32.91 -20.21
N TRP A 626 -14.23 -34.20 -20.18
CA TRP A 626 -13.06 -34.83 -20.81
C TRP A 626 -13.50 -35.57 -22.06
N TYR A 627 -12.86 -35.28 -23.18
CA TYR A 627 -13.07 -35.97 -24.46
C TYR A 627 -11.83 -36.79 -24.78
N ALA A 628 -12.03 -38.10 -24.94
CA ALA A 628 -10.94 -39.07 -24.99
C ALA A 628 -10.76 -39.72 -26.36
N VAL A 629 -9.51 -39.97 -26.75
CA VAL A 629 -9.11 -40.91 -27.81
C VAL A 629 -8.24 -41.99 -27.21
N ALA A 630 -8.32 -43.23 -27.68
CA ALA A 630 -7.51 -44.32 -27.14
C ALA A 630 -6.06 -44.26 -27.63
N GLY A 631 -5.12 -44.58 -26.74
CA GLY A 631 -3.72 -44.81 -27.06
C GLY A 631 -3.38 -46.29 -27.23
N ASN A 632 -2.13 -46.60 -27.55
CA ASN A 632 -1.72 -47.99 -27.79
C ASN A 632 -1.82 -48.85 -26.53
N HIS A 633 -1.55 -48.28 -25.35
CA HIS A 633 -1.70 -49.00 -24.08
C HIS A 633 -3.17 -49.23 -23.72
N ASP A 634 -4.07 -48.33 -24.12
CA ASP A 634 -5.51 -48.53 -23.94
C ASP A 634 -6.03 -49.71 -24.79
N HIS A 635 -5.55 -49.81 -26.04
CA HIS A 635 -5.86 -50.90 -26.98
C HIS A 635 -5.28 -52.27 -26.57
N MET A 636 -4.25 -52.30 -25.72
CA MET A 636 -3.80 -53.56 -25.12
C MET A 636 -4.79 -54.12 -24.09
N GLY A 637 -5.66 -53.27 -23.55
CA GLY A 637 -6.73 -53.65 -22.63
C GLY A 637 -8.10 -53.64 -23.30
N ASN A 638 -9.13 -53.28 -22.52
CA ASN A 638 -10.51 -53.24 -22.98
C ASN A 638 -10.96 -51.79 -23.26
N VAL A 639 -10.69 -51.30 -24.47
CA VAL A 639 -11.14 -49.95 -24.89
C VAL A 639 -12.66 -49.81 -24.88
N SER A 640 -13.39 -50.89 -25.20
CA SER A 640 -14.85 -50.92 -25.12
C SER A 640 -15.37 -50.64 -23.70
N ALA A 641 -14.62 -51.04 -22.66
CA ALA A 641 -14.94 -50.70 -21.28
C ALA A 641 -14.76 -49.20 -21.01
N GLN A 642 -13.73 -48.56 -21.58
CA GLN A 642 -13.53 -47.10 -21.48
C GLN A 642 -14.64 -46.31 -22.20
N VAL A 643 -15.10 -46.80 -23.36
CA VAL A 643 -16.27 -46.24 -24.05
C VAL A 643 -17.53 -46.37 -23.18
N ALA A 644 -17.76 -47.57 -22.63
CA ALA A 644 -18.91 -47.85 -21.77
C ALA A 644 -18.88 -47.03 -20.46
N TYR A 645 -17.70 -46.70 -19.92
CA TYR A 645 -17.52 -45.88 -18.73
C TYR A 645 -18.09 -44.46 -18.88
N SER A 646 -18.27 -43.97 -20.12
CA SER A 646 -18.97 -42.70 -20.40
C SER A 646 -20.43 -42.68 -19.92
N LYS A 647 -21.02 -43.86 -19.65
CA LYS A 647 -22.37 -43.97 -19.06
C LYS A 647 -22.36 -43.89 -17.53
N ILE A 648 -21.18 -44.01 -16.90
CA ILE A 648 -21.00 -43.99 -15.44
C ILE A 648 -20.51 -42.61 -15.00
N SER A 649 -19.45 -42.09 -15.61
CA SER A 649 -18.87 -40.79 -15.22
C SER A 649 -19.44 -39.66 -16.07
N ALA A 650 -20.06 -38.67 -15.42
CA ALA A 650 -20.67 -37.51 -16.08
C ALA A 650 -19.66 -36.60 -16.81
N ARG A 651 -18.37 -36.71 -16.47
CA ARG A 651 -17.30 -35.92 -17.09
C ARG A 651 -16.47 -36.71 -18.10
N TRP A 652 -16.54 -38.04 -18.12
CA TRP A 652 -15.84 -38.88 -19.10
C TRP A 652 -16.66 -39.02 -20.37
N ASN A 653 -16.19 -38.45 -21.48
CA ASN A 653 -16.89 -38.49 -22.77
C ASN A 653 -16.03 -39.21 -23.81
N PHE A 654 -16.28 -40.51 -23.96
CA PHE A 654 -15.68 -41.35 -25.00
C PHE A 654 -16.78 -42.12 -25.74
N PRO A 655 -17.51 -41.46 -26.66
CA PRO A 655 -18.72 -42.04 -27.27
C PRO A 655 -18.45 -43.17 -28.27
N ASP A 656 -17.32 -43.09 -28.98
CA ASP A 656 -16.86 -44.07 -29.97
C ASP A 656 -15.33 -43.90 -30.15
N LEU A 657 -14.66 -44.80 -30.85
CA LEU A 657 -13.20 -44.77 -31.06
C LEU A 657 -12.75 -43.53 -31.84
N TYR A 658 -13.59 -42.99 -32.73
CA TYR A 658 -13.35 -41.74 -33.43
C TYR A 658 -14.66 -40.97 -33.62
N TYR A 659 -14.63 -39.65 -33.44
CA TYR A 659 -15.82 -38.79 -33.43
C TYR A 659 -15.45 -37.32 -33.66
N ASP A 660 -16.44 -36.47 -33.92
CA ASP A 660 -16.22 -35.02 -34.09
C ASP A 660 -16.94 -34.19 -33.03
N LEU A 661 -16.26 -33.14 -32.57
CA LEU A 661 -16.78 -32.12 -31.67
C LEU A 661 -16.93 -30.80 -32.41
N LYS A 662 -18.00 -30.07 -32.13
CA LYS A 662 -18.29 -28.77 -32.71
C LYS A 662 -18.58 -27.76 -31.62
N TYR A 663 -17.81 -26.67 -31.63
CA TYR A 663 -17.97 -25.56 -30.69
C TYR A 663 -18.12 -24.25 -31.44
N LYS A 664 -18.72 -23.29 -30.75
CA LYS A 664 -18.80 -21.89 -31.18
C LYS A 664 -18.08 -21.06 -30.13
N ILE A 665 -17.16 -20.20 -30.55
CA ILE A 665 -16.47 -19.31 -29.61
C ILE A 665 -17.54 -18.36 -29.02
N PRO A 666 -17.63 -18.23 -27.68
CA PRO A 666 -18.65 -17.41 -27.05
C PRO A 666 -18.72 -16.00 -27.65
N ASN A 667 -19.90 -15.41 -27.73
CA ASN A 667 -20.12 -14.04 -28.27
C ASN A 667 -19.50 -13.77 -29.66
N SER A 668 -19.35 -14.79 -30.50
CA SER A 668 -18.81 -14.67 -31.86
C SER A 668 -19.52 -15.62 -32.81
N ASN A 669 -19.36 -15.43 -34.12
CA ASN A 669 -19.82 -16.39 -35.14
C ASN A 669 -18.75 -17.41 -35.56
N VAL A 670 -17.60 -17.41 -34.90
CA VAL A 670 -16.47 -18.26 -35.24
C VAL A 670 -16.72 -19.67 -34.71
N THR A 671 -16.57 -20.65 -35.59
CA THR A 671 -16.80 -22.07 -35.32
C THR A 671 -15.49 -22.85 -35.23
N VAL A 672 -15.47 -23.82 -34.33
CA VAL A 672 -14.33 -24.69 -34.05
C VAL A 672 -14.79 -26.13 -34.22
N SER A 673 -14.06 -26.90 -35.03
CA SER A 673 -14.26 -28.35 -35.14
C SER A 673 -13.03 -29.09 -34.67
N VAL A 674 -13.23 -30.11 -33.83
CA VAL A 674 -12.19 -31.02 -33.36
C VAL A 674 -12.54 -32.42 -33.83
N LEU A 675 -11.70 -33.03 -34.66
CA LEU A 675 -11.82 -34.43 -35.06
C LEU A 675 -10.96 -35.26 -34.12
N MET A 676 -11.60 -36.10 -33.33
CA MET A 676 -10.96 -37.06 -32.44
C MET A 676 -10.77 -38.36 -33.22
N ILE A 677 -9.52 -38.76 -33.46
CA ILE A 677 -9.18 -39.93 -34.29
C ILE A 677 -8.40 -40.97 -33.51
N ASP A 678 -8.73 -42.23 -33.73
CA ASP A 678 -7.97 -43.37 -33.23
C ASP A 678 -6.79 -43.69 -34.16
N THR A 679 -5.57 -43.30 -33.76
CA THR A 679 -4.36 -43.53 -34.55
C THR A 679 -3.89 -44.98 -34.51
N VAL A 680 -4.30 -45.76 -33.51
CA VAL A 680 -3.96 -47.18 -33.39
C VAL A 680 -4.77 -48.00 -34.39
N LEU A 681 -6.05 -47.66 -34.59
CA LEU A 681 -6.85 -48.26 -35.68
C LEU A 681 -6.30 -47.91 -37.08
N LEU A 682 -5.74 -46.71 -37.27
CA LEU A 682 -5.20 -46.29 -38.57
C LEU A 682 -3.88 -47.00 -38.91
N CYS A 683 -2.98 -47.12 -37.92
CA CYS A 683 -1.59 -47.51 -38.18
C CYS A 683 -1.16 -48.82 -37.52
N GLY A 684 -1.96 -49.37 -36.60
CA GLY A 684 -1.64 -50.56 -35.81
C GLY A 684 -1.15 -50.26 -34.40
N ASN A 685 -1.22 -51.27 -33.53
CA ASN A 685 -0.61 -51.21 -32.20
C ASN A 685 0.90 -51.48 -32.27
N THR A 686 1.67 -50.95 -31.32
CA THR A 686 3.12 -51.14 -31.23
C THR A 686 3.50 -52.51 -30.67
N ASN A 687 2.67 -53.15 -29.83
CA ASN A 687 2.82 -54.56 -29.37
C ASN A 687 4.27 -54.98 -29.05
N HIS A 688 4.99 -54.17 -28.25
CA HIS A 688 6.40 -54.29 -27.83
C HIS A 688 7.49 -53.75 -28.78
N GLU A 689 7.11 -53.21 -29.93
CA GLU A 689 8.01 -52.51 -30.86
C GLU A 689 7.94 -50.99 -30.66
N VAL A 690 8.87 -50.23 -31.25
CA VAL A 690 8.88 -48.75 -31.13
C VAL A 690 7.87 -48.12 -32.08
N HIS A 691 7.65 -48.71 -33.26
CA HIS A 691 6.76 -48.21 -34.30
C HIS A 691 5.73 -49.27 -34.71
N PRO A 692 4.51 -48.85 -35.11
CA PRO A 692 3.50 -49.79 -35.57
C PRO A 692 3.80 -50.29 -37.00
N LYS A 693 3.51 -51.56 -37.25
CA LYS A 693 3.80 -52.25 -38.53
C LYS A 693 2.70 -52.12 -39.59
N GLY A 694 1.57 -51.54 -39.24
CA GLY A 694 0.37 -51.46 -40.08
C GLY A 694 -0.90 -51.81 -39.31
N PRO A 695 -2.09 -51.40 -39.81
CA PRO A 695 -3.36 -51.62 -39.12
C PRO A 695 -3.67 -53.11 -38.97
N GLU A 696 -4.27 -53.49 -37.84
CA GLU A 696 -4.71 -54.87 -37.59
C GLU A 696 -5.79 -55.31 -38.58
N ASP A 697 -6.70 -54.39 -38.95
CA ASP A 697 -7.70 -54.58 -39.99
C ASP A 697 -7.63 -53.42 -40.99
N ALA A 698 -7.10 -53.72 -42.19
CA ALA A 698 -6.94 -52.75 -43.27
C ALA A 698 -8.29 -52.18 -43.77
N ALA A 699 -9.39 -52.93 -43.71
CA ALA A 699 -10.70 -52.47 -44.14
C ALA A 699 -11.30 -51.47 -43.14
N VAL A 700 -11.08 -51.68 -41.84
CA VAL A 700 -11.47 -50.72 -40.79
C VAL A 700 -10.63 -49.45 -40.89
N ALA A 701 -9.32 -49.56 -41.06
CA ALA A 701 -8.44 -48.41 -41.26
C ALA A 701 -8.83 -47.59 -42.50
N ALA A 702 -9.13 -48.25 -43.63
CA ALA A 702 -9.58 -47.58 -44.85
C ALA A 702 -10.90 -46.82 -44.66
N LYS A 703 -11.89 -47.42 -43.95
CA LYS A 703 -13.14 -46.74 -43.60
C LYS A 703 -12.91 -45.52 -42.71
N HIS A 704 -11.98 -45.64 -41.75
CA HIS A 704 -11.64 -44.53 -40.85
C HIS A 704 -10.94 -43.40 -41.61
N PHE A 705 -9.97 -43.68 -42.49
CA PHE A 705 -9.37 -42.67 -43.38
C PHE A 705 -10.39 -41.99 -44.29
N GLN A 706 -11.34 -42.77 -44.85
CA GLN A 706 -12.43 -42.21 -45.65
C GLN A 706 -13.29 -41.25 -44.81
N TRP A 707 -13.66 -41.64 -43.57
CA TRP A 707 -14.41 -40.78 -42.65
C TRP A 707 -13.65 -39.49 -42.33
N ILE A 708 -12.33 -39.56 -42.08
CA ILE A 708 -11.49 -38.38 -41.84
C ILE A 708 -11.55 -37.45 -43.05
N GLN A 709 -11.37 -38.00 -44.26
CA GLN A 709 -11.42 -37.21 -45.49
C GLN A 709 -12.77 -36.52 -45.68
N GLU A 710 -13.88 -37.24 -45.51
CA GLU A 710 -15.25 -36.69 -45.63
C GLU A 710 -15.51 -35.57 -44.61
N LYS A 711 -15.02 -35.72 -43.37
CA LYS A 711 -15.16 -34.70 -42.31
C LYS A 711 -14.30 -33.48 -42.55
N LEU A 712 -13.05 -33.65 -43.00
CA LEU A 712 -12.17 -32.54 -43.36
C LEU A 712 -12.71 -31.76 -44.56
N GLU A 713 -13.27 -32.45 -45.56
CA GLU A 713 -13.82 -31.84 -46.77
C GLU A 713 -15.15 -31.10 -46.53
N SER A 714 -16.02 -31.65 -45.68
CA SER A 714 -17.30 -31.03 -45.33
C SER A 714 -17.17 -29.87 -44.32
N SER A 715 -16.07 -29.80 -43.56
CA SER A 715 -15.89 -28.77 -42.54
C SER A 715 -15.75 -27.37 -43.13
N ARG A 716 -16.50 -26.42 -42.57
CA ARG A 716 -16.40 -24.98 -42.86
C ARG A 716 -15.98 -24.18 -41.63
N SER A 717 -15.39 -24.85 -40.65
CA SER A 717 -14.98 -24.23 -39.39
C SER A 717 -13.70 -23.42 -39.56
N GLU A 718 -13.68 -22.21 -39.01
CA GLU A 718 -12.51 -21.32 -39.06
C GLU A 718 -11.31 -21.88 -38.30
N PHE A 719 -11.56 -22.67 -37.25
CA PHE A 719 -10.55 -23.50 -36.61
C PHE A 719 -10.89 -24.97 -36.82
N LEU A 720 -9.95 -25.71 -37.42
CA LEU A 720 -10.06 -27.15 -37.63
C LEU A 720 -8.90 -27.84 -36.94
N ILE A 721 -9.21 -28.62 -35.93
CA ILE A 721 -8.26 -29.32 -35.06
C ILE A 721 -8.43 -30.81 -35.29
N VAL A 722 -7.33 -31.55 -35.39
CA VAL A 722 -7.34 -33.01 -35.41
C VAL A 722 -6.53 -33.50 -34.22
N ALA A 723 -7.09 -34.40 -33.42
CA ALA A 723 -6.47 -34.91 -32.21
C ALA A 723 -6.43 -36.44 -32.25
N GLY A 724 -5.24 -37.01 -32.02
CA GLY A 724 -5.01 -38.46 -31.96
C GLY A 724 -3.99 -38.79 -30.88
N HIS A 725 -3.55 -40.04 -30.81
CA HIS A 725 -2.53 -40.44 -29.84
C HIS A 725 -1.13 -40.36 -30.43
N TYR A 726 -0.88 -41.05 -31.56
CA TYR A 726 0.44 -41.08 -32.19
C TYR A 726 0.81 -39.74 -32.87
N PRO A 727 2.05 -39.26 -32.72
CA PRO A 727 2.53 -38.07 -33.41
C PRO A 727 2.75 -38.34 -34.90
N VAL A 728 2.36 -37.38 -35.74
CA VAL A 728 2.79 -37.32 -37.15
C VAL A 728 4.28 -37.00 -37.19
N TRP A 729 4.70 -35.95 -36.48
CA TRP A 729 6.09 -35.57 -36.30
C TRP A 729 6.41 -35.49 -34.81
N SER A 730 7.57 -36.03 -34.45
CA SER A 730 8.15 -35.92 -33.12
C SER A 730 9.64 -36.20 -33.21
N ILE A 731 10.42 -35.59 -32.31
CA ILE A 731 11.84 -35.90 -32.16
C ILE A 731 12.11 -36.96 -31.08
N GLY A 732 11.06 -37.37 -30.35
CA GLY A 732 11.15 -38.22 -29.16
C GLY A 732 11.61 -39.65 -29.45
N HIS A 733 11.51 -40.51 -28.43
CA HIS A 733 11.88 -41.92 -28.55
C HIS A 733 11.04 -42.66 -29.59
N HIS A 734 9.73 -42.37 -29.68
CA HIS A 734 8.85 -42.98 -30.66
C HIS A 734 8.92 -42.30 -32.03
N GLY A 735 9.25 -41.01 -32.07
CA GLY A 735 9.52 -40.30 -33.32
C GLY A 735 8.29 -40.14 -34.24
N PRO A 736 8.50 -39.88 -35.55
CA PRO A 736 7.39 -39.74 -36.49
C PRO A 736 6.74 -41.08 -36.83
N THR A 737 5.41 -41.11 -36.84
CA THR A 737 4.66 -42.31 -37.24
C THR A 737 4.53 -42.37 -38.76
N HIS A 738 5.33 -43.23 -39.41
CA HIS A 738 5.41 -43.34 -40.87
C HIS A 738 4.04 -43.43 -41.57
N CYS A 739 3.14 -44.28 -41.09
CA CYS A 739 1.78 -44.41 -41.63
C CYS A 739 1.00 -43.07 -41.62
N LEU A 740 1.14 -42.26 -40.56
CA LEU A 740 0.48 -40.96 -40.47
C LEU A 740 1.19 -39.90 -41.35
N VAL A 741 2.51 -39.94 -41.46
CA VAL A 741 3.27 -39.07 -42.35
C VAL A 741 2.91 -39.32 -43.82
N GLU A 742 2.69 -40.57 -44.20
CA GLU A 742 2.36 -40.96 -45.57
C GLU A 742 0.89 -40.73 -45.92
N GLN A 743 -0.05 -41.05 -45.02
CA GLN A 743 -1.48 -41.09 -45.35
C GLN A 743 -2.27 -39.92 -44.73
N LEU A 744 -2.01 -39.56 -43.48
CA LEU A 744 -2.78 -38.52 -42.78
C LEU A 744 -2.28 -37.11 -43.11
N ARG A 745 -0.97 -36.88 -43.04
CA ARG A 745 -0.36 -35.56 -43.28
C ARG A 745 -0.80 -34.93 -44.62
N PRO A 746 -0.84 -35.64 -45.76
CA PRO A 746 -1.34 -35.06 -47.02
C PRO A 746 -2.77 -34.54 -46.91
N LEU A 747 -3.65 -35.24 -46.16
CA LEU A 747 -5.03 -34.79 -45.92
C LEU A 747 -5.06 -33.53 -45.05
N LEU A 748 -4.28 -33.50 -43.96
CA LEU A 748 -4.20 -32.34 -43.07
C LEU A 748 -3.76 -31.08 -43.83
N LYS A 749 -2.77 -31.22 -44.72
CA LYS A 749 -2.27 -30.12 -45.57
C LYS A 749 -3.29 -29.71 -46.62
N LYS A 750 -3.88 -30.68 -47.34
CA LYS A 750 -4.87 -30.43 -48.40
C LYS A 750 -6.06 -29.61 -47.91
N TYR A 751 -6.55 -29.90 -46.70
CA TYR A 751 -7.71 -29.20 -46.13
C TYR A 751 -7.33 -28.08 -45.15
N ASN A 752 -6.05 -27.67 -45.10
CA ASN A 752 -5.56 -26.56 -44.28
C ASN A 752 -5.98 -26.68 -42.81
N VAL A 753 -5.68 -27.81 -42.17
CA VAL A 753 -5.92 -28.03 -40.73
C VAL A 753 -5.10 -27.03 -39.91
N THR A 754 -5.70 -26.46 -38.86
CA THR A 754 -5.03 -25.45 -38.02
C THR A 754 -3.91 -26.08 -37.20
N VAL A 755 -4.21 -27.18 -36.51
CA VAL A 755 -3.23 -27.87 -35.65
C VAL A 755 -3.60 -29.35 -35.50
N TYR A 756 -2.57 -30.20 -35.46
CA TYR A 756 -2.67 -31.61 -35.07
C TYR A 756 -2.15 -31.78 -33.63
N LEU A 757 -2.94 -32.42 -32.77
CA LEU A 757 -2.61 -32.68 -31.37
C LEU A 757 -2.33 -34.18 -31.16
N SER A 758 -1.24 -34.51 -30.46
CA SER A 758 -0.88 -35.89 -30.13
C SER A 758 -0.21 -36.01 -28.75
N GLY A 759 -0.25 -37.23 -28.19
CA GLY A 759 0.55 -37.65 -27.04
C GLY A 759 1.69 -38.57 -27.50
N HIS A 760 1.79 -39.74 -26.86
CA HIS A 760 2.67 -40.89 -27.11
C HIS A 760 4.15 -40.65 -26.81
N ASP A 761 4.72 -39.56 -27.32
CA ASP A 761 6.08 -39.19 -26.94
C ASP A 761 6.03 -38.41 -25.63
N HIS A 762 6.72 -38.93 -24.62
CA HIS A 762 6.72 -38.44 -23.23
C HIS A 762 7.43 -37.08 -23.04
N SER A 763 7.16 -36.11 -23.92
CA SER A 763 7.76 -34.79 -23.99
C SER A 763 6.73 -33.76 -24.47
N LEU A 764 7.06 -32.48 -24.29
CA LEU A 764 6.29 -31.35 -24.82
C LEU A 764 6.99 -30.81 -26.06
N GLN A 765 6.29 -30.78 -27.20
CA GLN A 765 6.89 -30.31 -28.46
C GLN A 765 5.93 -29.45 -29.27
N PHE A 766 6.46 -28.40 -29.90
CA PHE A 766 5.77 -27.63 -30.93
C PHE A 766 6.58 -27.65 -32.23
N ILE A 767 5.99 -28.23 -33.27
CA ILE A 767 6.61 -28.38 -34.59
C ILE A 767 5.71 -27.67 -35.61
N GLN A 768 6.29 -26.87 -36.50
CA GLN A 768 5.55 -26.13 -37.52
C GLN A 768 6.26 -26.17 -38.86
N GLU A 769 5.58 -26.72 -39.88
CA GLU A 769 6.08 -26.77 -41.25
C GLU A 769 6.08 -25.38 -41.90
N ASP A 770 6.89 -25.22 -42.96
CA ASP A 770 7.00 -23.95 -43.70
C ASP A 770 5.67 -23.47 -44.31
N GLU A 771 4.75 -24.40 -44.61
CA GLU A 771 3.42 -24.12 -45.17
C GLU A 771 2.35 -23.87 -44.08
N GLY A 772 2.73 -23.80 -42.81
CA GLY A 772 1.89 -23.31 -41.71
C GLY A 772 1.16 -24.38 -40.88
N LEU A 773 1.13 -25.65 -41.29
CA LEU A 773 0.56 -26.75 -40.49
C LEU A 773 1.39 -26.97 -39.22
N ALA A 774 0.72 -26.92 -38.07
CA ALA A 774 1.33 -27.04 -36.76
C ALA A 774 1.00 -28.37 -36.10
N TYR A 775 1.95 -28.88 -35.32
CA TYR A 775 1.87 -30.13 -34.57
C TYR A 775 2.22 -29.85 -33.11
N VAL A 776 1.37 -30.31 -32.21
CA VAL A 776 1.52 -30.20 -30.76
C VAL A 776 1.65 -31.61 -30.20
N VAL A 777 2.78 -31.91 -29.60
CA VAL A 777 2.99 -33.11 -28.81
C VAL A 777 2.88 -32.74 -27.33
N SER A 778 1.99 -33.40 -26.61
CA SER A 778 1.72 -33.18 -25.19
C SER A 778 1.62 -34.50 -24.43
N GLY A 779 2.71 -35.29 -24.41
CA GLY A 779 2.75 -36.61 -23.77
C GLY A 779 3.45 -36.66 -22.41
N SER A 780 3.73 -35.51 -21.78
CA SER A 780 4.38 -35.49 -20.46
C SER A 780 3.41 -35.58 -19.27
N GLY A 781 2.29 -36.30 -19.44
CA GLY A 781 1.23 -36.37 -18.43
C GLY A 781 1.65 -37.13 -17.16
N ASN A 782 2.31 -38.28 -17.33
CA ASN A 782 2.71 -39.20 -16.26
C ASN A 782 4.18 -39.61 -16.34
N PHE A 783 4.77 -39.65 -17.53
CA PHE A 783 6.18 -39.94 -17.74
C PHE A 783 6.85 -38.81 -18.51
N VAL A 784 8.16 -38.66 -18.35
CA VAL A 784 8.98 -37.70 -19.08
C VAL A 784 10.19 -38.42 -19.66
N ASP A 785 10.42 -38.27 -20.96
CA ASP A 785 11.53 -38.87 -21.71
C ASP A 785 12.31 -37.80 -22.48
N TRP A 786 13.60 -37.66 -22.16
CA TRP A 786 14.53 -36.70 -22.76
C TRP A 786 15.07 -37.13 -24.13
N SER A 787 14.61 -38.25 -24.69
CA SER A 787 15.07 -38.73 -25.98
C SER A 787 14.84 -37.70 -27.09
N THR A 788 15.84 -37.57 -27.96
CA THR A 788 15.80 -36.74 -29.18
C THR A 788 16.29 -37.53 -30.39
N GLU A 789 16.18 -38.86 -30.36
CA GLU A 789 16.70 -39.79 -31.37
C GLU A 789 16.25 -39.42 -32.80
N HIS A 790 15.03 -38.92 -32.93
CA HIS A 790 14.42 -38.58 -34.21
C HIS A 790 14.57 -37.11 -34.59
N LYS A 791 15.48 -36.35 -33.96
CA LYS A 791 15.70 -34.92 -34.26
C LYS A 791 16.01 -34.63 -35.73
N ASN A 792 16.65 -35.57 -36.44
CA ASN A 792 17.02 -35.43 -37.85
C ASN A 792 15.95 -35.96 -38.83
N SER A 793 14.77 -36.38 -38.34
CA SER A 793 13.71 -36.96 -39.18
C SER A 793 12.93 -35.93 -40.02
N PHE A 794 13.07 -34.65 -39.71
CA PHE A 794 12.51 -33.53 -40.45
C PHE A 794 13.43 -32.29 -40.35
N PRO A 795 13.25 -31.24 -41.18
CA PRO A 795 14.10 -30.06 -41.14
C PRO A 795 14.16 -29.41 -39.74
N GLU A 796 15.36 -29.13 -39.24
CA GLU A 796 15.56 -28.58 -37.88
C GLU A 796 14.79 -27.26 -37.65
N ALA A 797 14.58 -26.47 -38.71
CA ALA A 797 13.81 -25.22 -38.67
C ALA A 797 12.33 -25.39 -38.30
N TRP A 798 11.77 -26.60 -38.46
CA TRP A 798 10.38 -26.88 -38.11
C TRP A 798 10.18 -27.07 -36.61
N LEU A 799 11.21 -27.52 -35.88
CA LEU A 799 11.14 -27.65 -34.42
C LEU A 799 11.25 -26.27 -33.78
N ARG A 800 10.14 -25.80 -33.19
CA ARG A 800 10.08 -24.48 -32.56
C ARG A 800 10.21 -24.54 -31.04
N PHE A 801 9.78 -25.65 -30.44
CA PHE A 801 9.86 -25.87 -29.00
C PHE A 801 9.98 -27.37 -28.68
N TYR A 802 10.79 -27.68 -27.68
CA TYR A 802 10.95 -29.00 -27.08
C TYR A 802 11.26 -28.84 -25.59
N ASN A 803 10.60 -29.61 -24.74
CA ASN A 803 10.91 -29.72 -23.32
C ASN A 803 10.63 -31.14 -22.82
N ALA A 804 11.62 -31.71 -22.14
CA ALA A 804 11.56 -33.02 -21.48
C ALA A 804 12.43 -33.02 -20.21
N ASP A 805 12.39 -31.93 -19.44
CA ASP A 805 13.15 -31.83 -18.20
C ASP A 805 12.50 -32.69 -17.09
N ILE A 806 13.16 -33.79 -16.71
CA ILE A 806 12.67 -34.69 -15.66
C ILE A 806 12.52 -33.98 -14.30
N SER A 807 13.31 -32.94 -14.04
CA SER A 807 13.21 -32.20 -12.77
C SER A 807 11.88 -31.45 -12.62
N THR A 808 11.20 -31.19 -13.74
CA THR A 808 9.98 -30.39 -13.76
C THR A 808 8.71 -31.19 -13.52
N LEU A 809 8.76 -32.52 -13.32
CA LEU A 809 7.61 -33.40 -12.98
C LEU A 809 6.41 -33.35 -13.95
N GLY A 810 6.65 -33.18 -15.26
CA GLY A 810 5.63 -33.36 -16.31
C GLY A 810 5.15 -32.06 -16.97
N GLY A 811 3.99 -32.11 -17.63
CA GLY A 811 3.34 -30.92 -18.20
C GLY A 811 2.27 -31.20 -19.26
N PHE A 812 1.65 -30.14 -19.77
CA PHE A 812 0.54 -30.22 -20.73
C PHE A 812 0.43 -28.98 -21.62
N ALA A 813 -0.33 -29.08 -22.71
CA ALA A 813 -0.65 -27.95 -23.58
C ALA A 813 -2.02 -27.33 -23.22
N TYR A 814 -2.04 -26.02 -23.01
CA TYR A 814 -3.24 -25.21 -22.84
C TYR A 814 -3.52 -24.40 -24.11
N LEU A 815 -4.74 -24.48 -24.63
CA LEU A 815 -5.17 -23.82 -25.85
C LEU A 815 -6.28 -22.83 -25.56
N GLU A 816 -6.12 -21.59 -26.03
CA GLU A 816 -7.12 -20.52 -25.93
C GLU A 816 -7.44 -19.98 -27.33
N LEU A 817 -8.67 -20.17 -27.77
CA LEU A 817 -9.15 -19.73 -29.08
C LEU A 817 -9.98 -18.47 -28.92
N THR A 818 -9.59 -17.43 -29.65
CA THR A 818 -10.30 -16.15 -29.77
C THR A 818 -10.91 -16.02 -31.17
N GLN A 819 -11.67 -14.96 -31.42
CA GLN A 819 -12.30 -14.71 -32.74
C GLN A 819 -11.30 -14.59 -33.90
N GLU A 820 -10.03 -14.28 -33.59
CA GLU A 820 -8.99 -14.03 -34.59
C GLU A 820 -7.89 -15.09 -34.61
N LYS A 821 -7.49 -15.57 -33.42
CA LYS A 821 -6.27 -16.37 -33.23
C LYS A 821 -6.45 -17.46 -32.19
N MET A 822 -5.69 -18.54 -32.35
CA MET A 822 -5.52 -19.60 -31.38
C MET A 822 -4.16 -19.42 -30.69
N PHE A 823 -4.16 -19.36 -29.36
CA PHE A 823 -2.95 -19.35 -28.54
C PHE A 823 -2.70 -20.75 -28.00
N ILE A 824 -1.45 -21.20 -28.06
CA ILE A 824 -1.02 -22.49 -27.50
C ILE A 824 0.05 -22.17 -26.47
N THR A 825 -0.14 -22.60 -25.24
CA THR A 825 0.74 -22.35 -24.09
C THR A 825 1.09 -23.67 -23.44
N TYR A 826 2.37 -23.97 -23.26
CA TYR A 826 2.83 -25.17 -22.57
C TYR A 826 3.08 -24.84 -21.11
N PHE A 827 2.47 -25.62 -20.23
CA PHE A 827 2.63 -25.48 -18.79
C PHE A 827 3.37 -26.67 -18.22
N GLN A 828 4.26 -26.37 -17.27
CA GLN A 828 4.90 -27.33 -16.40
C GLN A 828 4.45 -27.12 -14.95
N PRO A 829 4.75 -28.08 -14.07
CA PRO A 829 4.43 -27.96 -12.68
C PRO A 829 4.85 -26.64 -12.03
N HIS A 830 4.05 -26.20 -11.05
CA HIS A 830 4.10 -24.89 -10.40
C HIS A 830 3.51 -23.73 -11.21
N GLY A 831 2.84 -24.01 -12.33
CA GLY A 831 2.18 -23.02 -13.18
C GLY A 831 3.16 -22.23 -14.06
N GLU A 832 4.34 -22.79 -14.32
CA GLU A 832 5.35 -22.17 -15.16
C GLU A 832 4.97 -22.31 -16.63
N CYS A 833 4.80 -21.18 -17.31
CA CYS A 833 4.60 -21.12 -18.75
C CYS A 833 5.98 -21.22 -19.43
N VAL A 834 6.29 -22.37 -20.02
CA VAL A 834 7.60 -22.62 -20.63
C VAL A 834 7.67 -22.24 -22.10
N TYR A 835 6.53 -22.21 -22.79
CA TYR A 835 6.47 -21.77 -24.19
C TYR A 835 5.07 -21.31 -24.56
N LYS A 836 5.00 -20.28 -25.43
CA LYS A 836 3.74 -19.77 -25.96
C LYS A 836 3.88 -19.42 -27.42
N THR A 837 2.91 -19.84 -28.22
CA THR A 837 2.83 -19.56 -29.66
C THR A 837 1.40 -19.19 -30.05
N VAL A 838 1.25 -18.69 -31.28
CA VAL A 838 -0.03 -18.24 -31.82
C VAL A 838 -0.22 -18.74 -33.26
N LEU A 839 -1.39 -19.27 -33.53
CA LEU A 839 -1.81 -19.73 -34.86
C LEU A 839 -2.98 -18.88 -35.37
N PRO A 840 -2.96 -18.48 -36.65
CA PRO A 840 -4.08 -17.79 -37.26
C PRO A 840 -5.25 -18.76 -37.52
N LYS A 841 -6.47 -18.23 -37.63
CA LYS A 841 -7.60 -18.99 -38.18
C LYS A 841 -7.39 -19.33 -39.65
N ARG A 842 -8.07 -20.37 -40.14
CA ARG A 842 -8.05 -20.78 -41.55
C ARG A 842 -8.58 -19.66 -42.44
N LYS A 843 -7.96 -19.47 -43.60
CA LYS A 843 -8.54 -18.70 -44.71
C LYS A 843 -9.42 -19.68 -45.49
N LEU A 844 -10.73 -19.64 -45.24
CA LEU A 844 -11.73 -20.48 -45.90
C LEU A 844 -12.02 -20.02 -47.32
#